data_AF-A0A671EVE1-F1
#
_entry.id   AF-A0A671EVE1-F1
#
_cell.length_a   1.000
_cell.length_b   1.000
_cell.length_c   1.000
_cell.angle_alpha   90.00
_cell.angle_beta   90.00
_cell.angle_gamma   90.00
#
_symmetry.space_group_name_H-M   'P 1'
#
loop_
_entity.id
_entity.type
_entity.pdbx_description
1 polymer ?
#
loop_
_entity_poly.entity_id
_entity_poly.type
_entity_poly.pdbx_seq_one_letter_code
_entity_poly.pdbx_strand_id
1 'polypeptide(L)'
;MAYYGECIETVIEQLDKFKPKKDSPEQFLEAASTCLQTLSPQKQAFILEVLSGCLEYRKLLTIVVDAFYMRDGQLCLWSDYNLFQVICYLATFQLEELGFQLFCNIVKSQPADKMYKFLRFFFNPLHLCSWIKDEWSLIYEMAHVKETWTDPLMRWQPEVQELIDQLERVLTNQLPLSKTKAKVTEPKQFNLTVPKPRAIPVPAPVPVVAKPRPVPRTTYQSPKEQQVLEMTNRCNRRKAEELLLRANLGEMRCAMPREAPVQGSKKALRLQSPPRIRKALQLLFCRPNDDIPVKLNTAAILREGALYHRQVEKELQRVDKLVDGARDFSEFLEWQRKMQAKDYQEQQAAGECRRLQGKLSHEEAVLARQRLLQENKQKADRKKEEMAELTQQCAERRLQEERSMKELVEQVMEGHRNIQVAQMKLLKGRQQAVQEVREESQELLQRRAQEAREEQTRRCELICQLRALETQPTRKGKLVDLTQIPGYGLEGEMSVVELRERLARLKEAQKREEEEKRDQIIQGKRAKSQELQNTLEQISLCRSAMGRSAALRCEARKAAARGAPSQDERVLELQLRIQEKAAERRRQAALLHVSAPRAARPKPQAQLEAQHWQELERSRQRRQSALQRGGSACGPAHRLEAA
;
A
#
# COMPACT_ATOMS: atom_id res chain seq x y z
N MET A 1 28.69 -11.61 -31.19
CA MET A 1 27.78 -11.21 -30.09
C MET A 1 26.33 -11.55 -30.42
N ALA A 2 25.56 -10.69 -31.11
CA ALA A 2 24.10 -10.84 -31.26
C ALA A 2 23.60 -12.24 -31.72
N TYR A 3 24.23 -12.84 -32.73
CA TYR A 3 23.82 -14.13 -33.34
C TYR A 3 23.44 -15.24 -32.34
N TYR A 4 24.26 -15.47 -31.30
CA TYR A 4 24.00 -16.52 -30.31
C TYR A 4 23.00 -16.09 -29.22
N GLY A 5 22.87 -14.78 -28.98
CA GLY A 5 21.82 -14.22 -28.12
C GLY A 5 20.43 -14.53 -28.68
N GLU A 6 20.22 -14.20 -29.95
CA GLU A 6 18.98 -14.50 -30.70
C GLU A 6 18.64 -16.00 -30.69
N CYS A 7 19.65 -16.88 -30.77
CA CYS A 7 19.45 -18.34 -30.71
C CYS A 7 19.03 -18.81 -29.31
N ILE A 8 19.60 -18.24 -28.24
CA ILE A 8 19.24 -18.60 -26.87
C ILE A 8 17.88 -18.02 -26.48
N GLU A 9 17.57 -16.79 -26.90
CA GLU A 9 16.23 -16.19 -26.74
C GLU A 9 15.16 -17.06 -27.41
N THR A 10 15.40 -17.53 -28.64
CA THR A 10 14.46 -18.43 -29.33
C THR A 10 14.36 -19.83 -28.69
N VAL A 11 15.43 -20.40 -28.13
CA VAL A 11 15.34 -21.64 -27.31
C VAL A 11 14.47 -21.39 -26.07
N ILE A 12 14.69 -20.31 -25.33
CA ILE A 12 13.93 -19.95 -24.12
C ILE A 12 12.45 -19.77 -24.46
N GLU A 13 12.12 -19.04 -25.52
CA GLU A 13 10.74 -18.85 -25.98
C GLU A 13 10.04 -20.18 -26.27
N GLN A 14 10.73 -21.22 -26.73
CA GLN A 14 10.11 -22.54 -26.94
C GLN A 14 10.01 -23.33 -25.61
N LEU A 15 11.04 -23.31 -24.76
CA LEU A 15 10.99 -23.94 -23.44
C LEU A 15 9.88 -23.37 -22.53
N ASP A 16 9.54 -22.09 -22.67
CA ASP A 16 8.39 -21.43 -22.02
C ASP A 16 7.03 -21.99 -22.48
N LYS A 17 6.94 -22.48 -23.73
CA LYS A 17 5.70 -23.06 -24.28
C LYS A 17 5.48 -24.49 -23.80
N PHE A 18 6.55 -25.27 -23.59
CA PHE A 18 6.52 -26.69 -23.25
C PHE A 18 5.98 -27.00 -21.83
N LYS A 19 5.08 -27.98 -21.71
CA LYS A 19 4.45 -28.37 -20.43
C LYS A 19 4.71 -29.86 -20.12
N PRO A 20 5.65 -30.18 -19.21
CA PRO A 20 6.13 -31.55 -18.95
C PRO A 20 5.10 -32.53 -18.34
N LYS A 21 3.83 -32.14 -18.22
CA LYS A 21 2.70 -32.99 -17.77
C LYS A 21 1.63 -33.19 -18.85
N LYS A 22 1.88 -32.73 -20.08
CA LYS A 22 0.91 -32.72 -21.18
C LYS A 22 1.56 -32.99 -22.54
N ASP A 23 2.73 -32.41 -22.77
CA ASP A 23 3.37 -32.36 -24.07
C ASP A 23 4.51 -33.42 -24.09
N SER A 24 4.55 -34.29 -25.10
CA SER A 24 5.66 -35.24 -25.29
C SER A 24 6.85 -34.53 -25.96
N PRO A 25 8.10 -34.85 -25.58
CA PRO A 25 9.27 -34.11 -26.07
C PRO A 25 9.46 -34.25 -27.58
N GLU A 26 9.23 -35.43 -28.14
CA GLU A 26 9.36 -35.72 -29.58
C GLU A 26 8.40 -34.88 -30.43
N GLN A 27 7.08 -34.93 -30.13
CA GLN A 27 6.08 -34.13 -30.84
C GLN A 27 6.29 -32.62 -30.64
N PHE A 28 6.84 -32.22 -29.48
CA PHE A 28 7.21 -30.83 -29.25
C PHE A 28 8.44 -30.40 -30.07
N LEU A 29 9.43 -31.27 -30.26
CA LEU A 29 10.59 -31.04 -31.14
C LEU A 29 10.16 -30.93 -32.62
N GLU A 30 9.23 -31.76 -33.08
CA GLU A 30 8.64 -31.64 -34.43
C GLU A 30 7.87 -30.31 -34.61
N ALA A 31 7.06 -29.93 -33.61
CA ALA A 31 6.34 -28.66 -33.61
C ALA A 31 7.28 -27.44 -33.55
N ALA A 32 8.36 -27.52 -32.76
CA ALA A 32 9.39 -26.48 -32.71
C ALA A 32 10.15 -26.40 -34.05
N SER A 33 10.56 -27.53 -34.61
CA SER A 33 11.26 -27.61 -35.89
C SER A 33 10.45 -26.99 -37.03
N THR A 34 9.15 -27.31 -37.12
CA THR A 34 8.24 -26.71 -38.10
C THR A 34 8.03 -25.21 -37.88
N CYS A 35 7.97 -24.72 -36.63
CA CYS A 35 7.93 -23.28 -36.33
C CYS A 35 9.22 -22.53 -36.67
N LEU A 36 10.38 -23.22 -36.71
CA LEU A 36 11.71 -22.62 -36.90
C LEU A 36 12.23 -22.70 -38.34
N GLN A 37 11.45 -23.23 -39.29
CA GLN A 37 11.80 -23.34 -40.73
C GLN A 37 12.08 -21.99 -41.42
N THR A 38 11.75 -20.87 -40.79
CA THR A 38 12.02 -19.51 -41.28
C THR A 38 13.42 -19.00 -40.95
N LEU A 39 14.20 -19.73 -40.14
CA LEU A 39 15.58 -19.40 -39.79
C LEU A 39 16.58 -20.05 -40.76
N SER A 40 17.85 -19.62 -40.71
CA SER A 40 18.91 -20.30 -41.45
C SER A 40 19.14 -21.72 -40.88
N PRO A 41 19.48 -22.72 -41.72
CA PRO A 41 19.58 -24.11 -41.27
C PRO A 41 20.64 -24.31 -40.16
N GLN A 42 21.71 -23.51 -40.15
CA GLN A 42 22.73 -23.51 -39.09
C GLN A 42 22.20 -22.98 -37.76
N LYS A 43 21.32 -21.97 -37.77
CA LYS A 43 20.61 -21.53 -36.55
C LYS A 43 19.62 -22.60 -36.10
N GLN A 44 18.82 -23.13 -37.03
CA GLN A 44 17.79 -24.11 -36.73
C GLN A 44 18.37 -25.39 -36.11
N ALA A 45 19.49 -25.91 -36.63
CA ALA A 45 20.18 -27.07 -36.07
C ALA A 45 20.61 -26.83 -34.62
N PHE A 46 21.38 -25.77 -34.36
CA PHE A 46 21.85 -25.41 -33.02
C PHE A 46 20.70 -25.16 -32.03
N ILE A 47 19.63 -24.49 -32.46
CA ILE A 47 18.44 -24.26 -31.62
C ILE A 47 17.75 -25.58 -31.26
N LEU A 48 17.61 -26.52 -32.21
CA LEU A 48 16.97 -27.82 -31.96
C LEU A 48 17.82 -28.75 -31.09
N GLU A 49 19.13 -28.77 -31.29
CA GLU A 49 20.12 -29.55 -30.53
C GLU A 49 20.17 -29.10 -29.05
N VAL A 50 20.31 -27.80 -28.81
CA VAL A 50 20.27 -27.24 -27.45
C VAL A 50 18.89 -27.48 -26.81
N LEU A 51 17.81 -27.43 -27.58
CA LEU A 51 16.46 -27.66 -27.06
C LEU A 51 16.18 -29.14 -26.74
N SER A 52 16.62 -30.10 -27.57
CA SER A 52 16.45 -31.53 -27.29
C SER A 52 17.22 -31.92 -26.05
N GLY A 53 18.49 -31.53 -25.95
CA GLY A 53 19.32 -31.77 -24.76
C GLY A 53 18.76 -31.12 -23.49
N CYS A 54 18.18 -29.92 -23.58
CA CYS A 54 17.48 -29.29 -22.46
C CYS A 54 16.20 -30.03 -22.03
N LEU A 55 15.55 -30.79 -22.92
CA LEU A 55 14.39 -31.62 -22.60
C LEU A 55 14.78 -32.99 -22.04
N GLU A 56 15.78 -33.64 -22.64
CA GLU A 56 16.32 -34.94 -22.22
C GLU A 56 16.91 -34.89 -20.80
N TYR A 57 17.91 -34.03 -20.60
CA TYR A 57 18.62 -33.91 -19.32
C TYR A 57 17.88 -33.03 -18.30
N ARG A 58 16.63 -32.64 -18.58
CA ARG A 58 15.82 -31.69 -17.79
C ARG A 58 15.90 -31.94 -16.29
N LYS A 59 15.83 -33.20 -15.84
CA LYS A 59 15.87 -33.57 -14.41
C LYS A 59 17.18 -33.16 -13.71
N LEU A 60 18.32 -33.37 -14.36
CA LEU A 60 19.65 -33.00 -13.83
C LEU A 60 19.79 -31.48 -13.76
N LEU A 61 19.32 -30.78 -14.80
CA LEU A 61 19.37 -29.33 -14.91
C LEU A 61 18.46 -28.66 -13.86
N THR A 62 17.25 -29.20 -13.62
CA THR A 62 16.35 -28.68 -12.58
C THR A 62 16.94 -28.78 -11.18
N ILE A 63 17.71 -29.82 -10.85
CA ILE A 63 18.40 -29.95 -9.55
C ILE A 63 19.37 -28.77 -9.32
N VAL A 64 20.19 -28.45 -10.32
CA VAL A 64 21.17 -27.35 -10.23
C VAL A 64 20.47 -26.00 -10.17
N VAL A 65 19.47 -25.76 -11.02
CA VAL A 65 18.78 -24.46 -11.12
C VAL A 65 17.88 -24.21 -9.90
N ASP A 66 17.15 -25.21 -9.39
CA ASP A 66 16.35 -25.08 -8.17
C ASP A 66 17.24 -24.75 -6.95
N ALA A 67 18.38 -25.46 -6.82
CA ALA A 67 19.35 -25.20 -5.75
C ALA A 67 20.03 -23.82 -5.87
N PHE A 68 20.26 -23.34 -7.10
CA PHE A 68 20.70 -21.95 -7.33
C PHE A 68 19.67 -20.95 -6.79
N TYR A 69 18.40 -21.07 -7.18
CA TYR A 69 17.33 -20.17 -6.70
C TYR A 69 17.14 -20.20 -5.18
N MET A 70 17.34 -21.36 -4.54
CA MET A 70 17.27 -21.48 -3.08
C MET A 70 18.43 -20.80 -2.35
N ARG A 71 19.64 -20.77 -2.93
CA ARG A 71 20.85 -20.21 -2.30
C ARG A 71 21.16 -18.79 -2.80
N ASP A 72 21.78 -18.66 -3.97
CA ASP A 72 22.35 -17.40 -4.47
C ASP A 72 21.43 -16.66 -5.47
N GLY A 73 20.48 -17.38 -6.07
CA GLY A 73 19.57 -16.91 -7.11
C GLY A 73 18.32 -16.17 -6.61
N GLN A 74 18.20 -15.89 -5.31
CA GLN A 74 17.00 -15.29 -4.69
C GLN A 74 16.60 -13.91 -5.25
N LEU A 75 17.51 -13.24 -5.98
CA LEU A 75 17.29 -11.95 -6.65
C LEU A 75 17.08 -12.06 -8.17
N CYS A 76 17.09 -13.27 -8.73
CA CYS A 76 16.80 -13.51 -10.15
C CYS A 76 15.28 -13.68 -10.36
N LEU A 77 14.79 -13.39 -11.57
CA LEU A 77 13.36 -13.53 -11.89
C LEU A 77 13.07 -14.95 -12.37
N TRP A 78 11.90 -15.51 -12.04
CA TRP A 78 11.48 -16.84 -12.53
C TRP A 78 11.42 -16.97 -14.07
N SER A 79 11.35 -15.86 -14.81
CA SER A 79 11.53 -15.83 -16.28
C SER A 79 12.94 -16.28 -16.70
N ASP A 80 13.94 -16.08 -15.86
CA ASP A 80 15.34 -16.41 -16.12
C ASP A 80 15.63 -17.90 -15.85
N TYR A 81 14.64 -18.67 -15.36
CA TYR A 81 14.81 -20.10 -15.05
C TYR A 81 15.24 -20.90 -16.28
N ASN A 82 14.56 -20.71 -17.42
CA ASN A 82 14.89 -21.39 -18.67
C ASN A 82 16.23 -20.90 -19.25
N LEU A 83 16.62 -19.64 -19.03
CA LEU A 83 17.97 -19.14 -19.36
C LEU A 83 19.05 -19.89 -18.57
N PHE A 84 18.88 -20.04 -17.25
CA PHE A 84 19.83 -20.81 -16.44
C PHE A 84 19.84 -22.30 -16.79
N GLN A 85 18.68 -22.89 -17.15
CA GLN A 85 18.60 -24.27 -17.64
C GLN A 85 19.42 -24.47 -18.94
N VAL A 86 19.30 -23.55 -19.91
CA VAL A 86 20.06 -23.58 -21.17
C VAL A 86 21.56 -23.37 -20.93
N ILE A 87 21.95 -22.39 -20.11
CA ILE A 87 23.36 -22.14 -19.79
C ILE A 87 23.96 -23.29 -18.98
N CYS A 88 23.18 -23.95 -18.11
CA CYS A 88 23.60 -25.17 -17.42
C CYS A 88 23.87 -26.30 -18.40
N TYR A 89 22.93 -26.58 -19.33
CA TYR A 89 23.09 -27.61 -20.36
C TYR A 89 24.34 -27.36 -21.22
N LEU A 90 24.52 -26.11 -21.66
CA LEU A 90 25.67 -25.69 -22.46
C LEU A 90 27.00 -25.85 -21.71
N ALA A 91 27.00 -25.63 -20.40
CA ALA A 91 28.18 -25.81 -19.55
C ALA A 91 28.48 -27.28 -19.21
N THR A 92 27.46 -28.15 -19.11
CA THR A 92 27.63 -29.56 -18.71
C THR A 92 27.92 -30.52 -19.87
N PHE A 93 27.25 -30.34 -21.01
CA PHE A 93 27.29 -31.31 -22.12
C PHE A 93 27.99 -30.78 -23.36
N GLN A 94 27.91 -29.48 -23.62
CA GLN A 94 28.36 -28.87 -24.89
C GLN A 94 29.64 -28.04 -24.77
N LEU A 95 30.23 -27.92 -23.57
CA LEU A 95 31.40 -27.06 -23.34
C LEU A 95 32.67 -27.56 -24.06
N GLU A 96 32.87 -28.87 -24.14
CA GLU A 96 34.00 -29.48 -24.84
C GLU A 96 33.76 -29.61 -26.36
N GLU A 97 32.51 -29.74 -26.81
CA GLU A 97 32.14 -29.85 -28.23
C GLU A 97 32.07 -28.48 -28.94
N LEU A 98 31.46 -27.46 -28.31
CA LEU A 98 31.44 -26.07 -28.84
C LEU A 98 32.77 -25.34 -28.59
N GLY A 99 33.53 -25.78 -27.58
CA GLY A 99 34.77 -25.15 -27.15
C GLY A 99 34.59 -23.83 -26.38
N PHE A 100 35.52 -23.59 -25.45
CA PHE A 100 35.46 -22.49 -24.48
C PHE A 100 35.29 -21.09 -25.09
N GLN A 101 35.80 -20.84 -26.31
CA GLN A 101 35.65 -19.54 -26.98
C GLN A 101 34.23 -19.28 -27.50
N LEU A 102 33.52 -20.29 -28.00
CA LEU A 102 32.11 -20.10 -28.38
C LEU A 102 31.23 -19.98 -27.12
N PHE A 103 31.50 -20.78 -26.08
CA PHE A 103 30.85 -20.64 -24.78
C PHE A 103 31.06 -19.23 -24.18
N CYS A 104 32.28 -18.69 -24.22
CA CYS A 104 32.56 -17.30 -23.82
C CYS A 104 31.72 -16.28 -24.60
N ASN A 105 31.57 -16.44 -25.91
CA ASN A 105 30.77 -15.54 -26.74
C ASN A 105 29.26 -15.67 -26.47
N ILE A 106 28.78 -16.88 -26.18
CA ILE A 106 27.44 -17.16 -25.70
C ILE A 106 27.18 -16.43 -24.37
N VAL A 107 28.01 -16.67 -23.35
CA VAL A 107 27.87 -16.06 -22.02
C VAL A 107 27.95 -14.53 -22.09
N LYS A 108 28.84 -13.98 -22.91
CA LYS A 108 28.98 -12.53 -23.13
C LYS A 108 27.86 -11.91 -23.98
N SER A 109 26.97 -12.71 -24.58
CA SER A 109 25.73 -12.22 -25.21
C SER A 109 24.57 -12.08 -24.21
N GLN A 110 24.68 -12.70 -23.04
CA GLN A 110 23.64 -12.76 -22.01
C GLN A 110 23.88 -11.72 -20.88
N PRO A 111 22.87 -11.37 -20.07
CA PRO A 111 23.01 -10.38 -19.00
C PRO A 111 24.08 -10.76 -17.98
N ALA A 112 25.17 -9.98 -17.96
CA ALA A 112 26.40 -10.27 -17.22
C ALA A 112 26.18 -10.44 -15.70
N ASP A 113 25.22 -9.73 -15.11
CA ASP A 113 24.91 -9.81 -13.68
C ASP A 113 24.26 -11.14 -13.27
N LYS A 114 23.52 -11.76 -14.20
CA LYS A 114 22.90 -13.08 -14.04
C LYS A 114 23.92 -14.18 -14.29
N MET A 115 24.68 -14.05 -15.39
CA MET A 115 25.71 -15.02 -15.79
C MET A 115 26.82 -15.13 -14.74
N TYR A 116 27.31 -14.01 -14.22
CA TYR A 116 28.31 -13.98 -13.14
C TYR A 116 27.85 -14.78 -11.92
N LYS A 117 26.64 -14.54 -11.41
CA LYS A 117 26.08 -15.24 -10.23
C LYS A 117 25.93 -16.73 -10.50
N PHE A 118 25.35 -17.10 -11.64
CA PHE A 118 25.06 -18.49 -11.97
C PHE A 118 26.34 -19.32 -12.19
N LEU A 119 27.30 -18.80 -12.97
CA LEU A 119 28.58 -19.49 -13.19
C LEU A 119 29.40 -19.59 -11.91
N ARG A 120 29.43 -18.54 -11.08
CA ARG A 120 30.10 -18.56 -9.76
C ARG A 120 29.48 -19.58 -8.80
N PHE A 121 28.17 -19.79 -8.86
CA PHE A 121 27.48 -20.84 -8.09
C PHE A 121 27.81 -22.23 -8.64
N PHE A 122 27.67 -22.41 -9.96
CA PHE A 122 27.73 -23.72 -10.60
C PHE A 122 29.15 -24.29 -10.67
N PHE A 123 30.15 -23.48 -11.05
CA PHE A 123 31.56 -23.88 -11.09
C PHE A 123 32.26 -23.77 -9.72
N ASN A 124 31.51 -23.70 -8.62
CA ASN A 124 32.07 -23.83 -7.28
C ASN A 124 32.50 -25.29 -7.03
N PRO A 125 33.80 -25.59 -6.85
CA PRO A 125 34.27 -26.96 -6.69
C PRO A 125 33.69 -27.64 -5.43
N LEU A 126 33.32 -26.87 -4.40
CA LEU A 126 32.65 -27.40 -3.21
C LEU A 126 31.22 -27.88 -3.51
N HIS A 127 30.57 -27.36 -4.55
CA HIS A 127 29.20 -27.75 -4.93
C HIS A 127 29.23 -28.91 -5.93
N LEU A 128 30.10 -28.84 -6.95
CA LEU A 128 30.31 -29.91 -7.92
C LEU A 128 30.73 -31.23 -7.25
N CYS A 129 31.75 -31.19 -6.38
CA CYS A 129 32.33 -32.40 -5.79
C CYS A 129 31.54 -33.01 -4.62
N SER A 130 30.48 -32.33 -4.14
CA SER A 130 29.55 -32.85 -3.12
C SER A 130 28.12 -32.93 -3.67
N TRP A 131 27.19 -32.13 -3.15
CA TRP A 131 25.76 -32.31 -3.30
C TRP A 131 25.26 -32.33 -4.76
N ILE A 132 25.89 -31.65 -5.73
CA ILE A 132 25.48 -31.73 -7.14
C ILE A 132 25.66 -33.16 -7.66
N LYS A 133 26.86 -33.71 -7.44
CA LYS A 133 27.25 -35.07 -7.80
C LYS A 133 26.48 -36.13 -7.00
N ASP A 134 26.22 -35.87 -5.72
CA ASP A 134 25.42 -36.78 -4.89
C ASP A 134 23.96 -36.86 -5.42
N GLU A 135 23.30 -35.73 -5.66
CA GLU A 135 21.94 -35.65 -6.21
C GLU A 135 21.86 -36.20 -7.67
N TRP A 136 22.86 -35.92 -8.51
CA TRP A 136 22.96 -36.53 -9.84
C TRP A 136 23.15 -38.05 -9.77
N SER A 137 23.85 -38.57 -8.75
CA SER A 137 24.00 -40.01 -8.52
C SER A 137 22.73 -40.73 -8.02
N LEU A 138 21.66 -39.99 -7.72
CA LEU A 138 20.32 -40.54 -7.50
C LEU A 138 19.58 -40.84 -8.82
N ILE A 139 20.07 -40.34 -9.96
CA ILE A 139 19.45 -40.50 -11.28
C ILE A 139 20.33 -41.35 -12.21
N TYR A 140 21.65 -41.23 -12.13
CA TYR A 140 22.63 -41.96 -12.95
C TYR A 140 23.71 -42.62 -12.09
N GLU A 141 24.44 -43.59 -12.65
CA GLU A 141 25.48 -44.31 -11.92
C GLU A 141 26.63 -43.38 -11.48
N MET A 142 27.06 -43.51 -10.21
CA MET A 142 28.03 -42.60 -9.59
C MET A 142 29.42 -42.62 -10.24
N ALA A 143 29.77 -43.65 -11.02
CA ALA A 143 30.99 -43.64 -11.84
C ALA A 143 30.83 -42.68 -13.04
N HIS A 144 29.79 -42.89 -13.85
CA HIS A 144 29.44 -42.04 -15.00
C HIS A 144 29.28 -40.56 -14.61
N VAL A 145 28.59 -40.27 -13.49
CA VAL A 145 28.41 -38.89 -12.98
C VAL A 145 29.76 -38.20 -12.66
N LYS A 146 30.77 -38.95 -12.18
CA LYS A 146 32.11 -38.40 -11.95
C LYS A 146 32.81 -38.19 -13.29
N GLU A 147 33.07 -39.29 -13.99
CA GLU A 147 33.98 -39.37 -15.13
C GLU A 147 33.48 -38.57 -16.34
N THR A 148 32.16 -38.57 -16.58
CA THR A 148 31.56 -37.92 -17.76
C THR A 148 31.14 -36.47 -17.52
N TRP A 149 30.81 -36.07 -16.28
CA TRP A 149 30.30 -34.72 -15.99
C TRP A 149 31.10 -33.96 -14.93
N THR A 150 31.33 -34.54 -13.75
CA THR A 150 31.99 -33.82 -12.65
C THR A 150 33.44 -33.47 -12.99
N ASP A 151 34.20 -34.43 -13.51
CA ASP A 151 35.63 -34.28 -13.74
C ASP A 151 35.94 -33.35 -14.94
N PRO A 152 35.18 -33.38 -16.06
CA PRO A 152 35.25 -32.34 -17.10
C PRO A 152 34.88 -30.94 -16.60
N LEU A 153 33.83 -30.77 -15.78
CA LEU A 153 33.49 -29.46 -15.19
C LEU A 153 34.61 -28.94 -14.29
N MET A 154 35.25 -29.81 -13.52
CA MET A 154 36.42 -29.48 -12.69
C MET A 154 37.66 -29.13 -13.54
N ARG A 155 37.84 -29.75 -14.71
CA ARG A 155 38.92 -29.42 -15.67
C ARG A 155 38.73 -28.03 -16.30
N TRP A 156 37.50 -27.64 -16.62
CA TRP A 156 37.19 -26.30 -17.18
C TRP A 156 37.07 -25.20 -16.12
N GLN A 157 37.00 -25.54 -14.82
CA GLN A 157 36.87 -24.61 -13.71
C GLN A 157 37.83 -23.40 -13.73
N PRO A 158 39.16 -23.53 -13.95
CA PRO A 158 40.06 -22.38 -13.97
C PRO A 158 39.79 -21.42 -15.14
N GLU A 159 39.50 -21.93 -16.33
CA GLU A 159 39.18 -21.10 -17.50
C GLU A 159 37.84 -20.36 -17.30
N VAL A 160 36.83 -21.06 -16.76
CA VAL A 160 35.54 -20.42 -16.41
C VAL A 160 35.71 -19.42 -15.27
N GLN A 161 36.66 -19.60 -14.34
CA GLN A 161 36.97 -18.60 -13.32
C GLN A 161 37.55 -17.31 -13.94
N GLU A 162 38.41 -17.39 -14.97
CA GLU A 162 38.82 -16.18 -15.70
C GLU A 162 37.65 -15.46 -16.39
N LEU A 163 36.65 -16.21 -16.87
CA LEU A 163 35.43 -15.64 -17.43
C LEU A 163 34.54 -14.98 -16.34
N ILE A 164 34.42 -15.59 -15.17
CA ILE A 164 33.72 -15.02 -14.00
C ILE A 164 34.39 -13.71 -13.56
N ASP A 165 35.73 -13.70 -13.47
CA ASP A 165 36.54 -12.52 -13.18
C ASP A 165 36.35 -11.39 -14.22
N GLN A 166 36.28 -11.75 -15.51
CA GLN A 166 35.99 -10.78 -16.59
C GLN A 166 34.59 -10.17 -16.42
N LEU A 167 33.58 -10.98 -16.08
CA LEU A 167 32.22 -10.50 -15.83
C LEU A 167 32.15 -9.60 -14.58
N GLU A 168 32.85 -9.93 -13.49
CA GLU A 168 32.93 -9.09 -12.30
C GLU A 168 33.60 -7.74 -12.59
N ARG A 169 34.66 -7.73 -13.41
CA ARG A 169 35.30 -6.50 -13.90
C ARG A 169 34.37 -5.66 -14.78
N VAL A 170 33.51 -6.27 -15.60
CA VAL A 170 32.50 -5.53 -16.37
C VAL A 170 31.46 -4.90 -15.42
N LEU A 171 30.94 -5.66 -14.44
CA LEU A 171 29.92 -5.19 -13.49
C LEU A 171 30.42 -4.08 -12.58
N THR A 172 31.65 -4.18 -12.07
CA THR A 172 32.27 -3.17 -11.22
C THR A 172 32.62 -1.88 -11.97
N ASN A 173 33.05 -1.98 -13.24
CA ASN A 173 33.30 -0.81 -14.08
C ASN A 173 32.01 -0.14 -14.59
N GLN A 174 30.89 -0.86 -14.67
CA GLN A 174 29.59 -0.29 -15.04
C GLN A 174 28.93 0.55 -13.93
N LEU A 175 29.53 0.67 -12.74
CA LEU A 175 29.00 1.44 -11.60
C LEU A 175 29.65 2.84 -11.50
N PRO A 176 29.00 3.93 -11.96
CA PRO A 176 29.65 5.24 -12.01
C PRO A 176 29.67 5.90 -10.62
N LEU A 177 30.85 6.42 -10.24
CA LEU A 177 31.09 7.26 -9.07
C LEU A 177 30.68 6.64 -7.72
N SER A 178 31.40 5.59 -7.32
CA SER A 178 31.79 5.52 -5.92
C SER A 178 32.54 6.81 -5.55
N LYS A 179 32.12 7.45 -4.44
CA LYS A 179 32.58 8.79 -4.06
C LYS A 179 34.12 8.83 -3.99
N THR A 180 34.75 9.76 -4.70
CA THR A 180 36.18 10.04 -4.56
C THR A 180 36.49 10.26 -3.08
N LYS A 181 37.33 9.40 -2.49
CA LYS A 181 37.84 9.60 -1.13
C LYS A 181 38.50 10.98 -1.10
N ALA A 182 38.04 11.86 -0.21
CA ALA A 182 38.63 13.18 -0.06
C ALA A 182 40.13 13.03 0.21
N LYS A 183 40.97 13.83 -0.47
CA LYS A 183 42.43 13.76 -0.30
C LYS A 183 42.75 13.94 1.18
N VAL A 184 43.58 13.04 1.72
CA VAL A 184 44.13 13.18 3.08
C VAL A 184 44.84 14.53 3.15
N THR A 185 44.56 15.31 4.19
CA THR A 185 45.10 16.66 4.32
C THR A 185 46.48 16.59 4.95
N GLU A 186 47.51 16.84 4.16
CA GLU A 186 48.89 16.90 4.64
C GLU A 186 49.12 18.19 5.45
N PRO A 187 49.76 18.12 6.63
CA PRO A 187 50.01 19.29 7.47
C PRO A 187 51.13 20.16 6.88
N LYS A 188 50.74 21.25 6.22
CA LYS A 188 51.68 22.25 5.71
C LYS A 188 52.43 22.90 6.87
N GLN A 189 53.74 22.68 6.97
CA GLN A 189 54.59 23.29 7.98
C GLN A 189 54.57 24.83 7.88
N PHE A 190 54.68 25.50 9.02
CA PHE A 190 54.63 26.96 9.11
C PHE A 190 56.03 27.56 8.95
N ASN A 191 56.09 28.72 8.30
CA ASN A 191 57.34 29.46 8.18
C ASN A 191 57.66 30.17 9.50
N LEU A 192 58.80 29.84 10.10
CA LEU A 192 59.59 30.82 10.84
C LEU A 192 60.06 31.88 9.80
N THR A 193 60.11 33.19 10.07
CA THR A 193 60.21 33.90 11.36
C THR A 193 59.55 35.31 11.26
N VAL A 194 59.82 36.18 12.25
CA VAL A 194 59.53 37.63 12.33
C VAL A 194 58.09 38.02 12.76
N PRO A 195 57.92 38.70 13.91
CA PRO A 195 56.61 39.20 14.35
C PRO A 195 56.22 40.52 13.65
N LYS A 196 54.96 40.64 13.25
CA LYS A 196 54.37 41.94 12.87
C LYS A 196 54.01 42.76 14.12
N PRO A 197 54.12 44.11 14.08
CA PRO A 197 53.75 44.96 15.20
C PRO A 197 52.25 44.85 15.53
N ARG A 198 51.90 45.05 16.80
CA ARG A 198 50.52 44.88 17.30
C ARG A 198 49.63 46.06 16.89
N ALA A 199 48.58 45.76 16.12
CA ALA A 199 47.45 46.67 15.96
C ALA A 199 46.46 46.52 17.12
N ILE A 200 45.75 47.61 17.47
CA ILE A 200 44.72 47.60 18.52
C ILE A 200 43.49 46.81 18.02
N PRO A 201 42.83 45.96 18.84
CA PRO A 201 41.69 45.18 18.40
C PRO A 201 40.46 46.06 18.13
N VAL A 202 40.04 46.13 16.86
CA VAL A 202 38.68 46.56 16.50
C VAL A 202 37.73 45.42 16.87
N PRO A 203 36.57 45.67 17.51
CA PRO A 203 35.61 44.62 17.84
C PRO A 203 35.17 43.89 16.57
N ALA A 204 35.17 42.56 16.62
CA ALA A 204 34.93 41.72 15.45
C ALA A 204 33.52 41.97 14.88
N PRO A 205 33.38 42.28 13.57
CA PRO A 205 32.07 42.40 12.95
C PRO A 205 31.35 41.04 13.02
N VAL A 206 30.08 41.07 13.41
CA VAL A 206 29.24 39.87 13.55
C VAL A 206 29.30 39.06 12.24
N PRO A 207 29.61 37.75 12.29
CA PRO A 207 29.79 36.96 11.07
C PRO A 207 28.51 36.99 10.24
N VAL A 208 28.60 37.57 9.04
CA VAL A 208 27.49 37.62 8.09
C VAL A 208 27.25 36.20 7.59
N VAL A 209 26.34 35.49 8.26
CA VAL A 209 25.91 34.15 7.90
C VAL A 209 25.45 34.18 6.45
N ALA A 210 26.10 33.38 5.59
CA ALA A 210 25.75 33.31 4.18
C ALA A 210 24.26 33.00 4.05
N LYS A 211 23.52 33.83 3.31
CA LYS A 211 22.07 33.67 3.13
C LYS A 211 21.79 32.22 2.67
N PRO A 212 20.82 31.52 3.29
CA PRO A 212 20.50 30.15 2.92
C PRO A 212 20.31 30.03 1.40
N ARG A 213 20.86 28.96 0.80
CA ARG A 213 20.68 28.70 -0.62
C ARG A 213 19.18 28.72 -0.94
N PRO A 214 18.73 29.43 -2.00
CA PRO A 214 17.32 29.51 -2.32
C PRO A 214 16.76 28.10 -2.48
N VAL A 215 15.61 27.85 -1.83
CA VAL A 215 14.94 26.54 -1.84
C VAL A 215 14.80 26.07 -3.29
N PRO A 216 15.26 24.86 -3.65
CA PRO A 216 15.27 24.41 -5.03
C PRO A 216 13.86 24.41 -5.60
N ARG A 217 13.71 24.81 -6.87
CA ARG A 217 12.39 24.98 -7.52
C ARG A 217 11.53 23.70 -7.48
N THR A 218 12.17 22.53 -7.38
CA THR A 218 11.52 21.22 -7.20
C THR A 218 10.70 21.12 -5.91
N THR A 219 10.99 21.86 -4.84
CA THR A 219 10.18 21.88 -3.60
C THR A 219 8.81 22.52 -3.81
N TYR A 220 8.64 23.34 -4.85
CA TYR A 220 7.37 23.97 -5.23
C TYR A 220 6.73 23.30 -6.46
N GLN A 221 7.31 22.22 -6.98
CA GLN A 221 6.76 21.43 -8.07
C GLN A 221 6.12 20.16 -7.51
N SER A 222 4.94 19.79 -8.02
CA SER A 222 4.32 18.51 -7.67
C SER A 222 5.22 17.34 -8.09
N PRO A 223 5.40 16.31 -7.24
CA PRO A 223 6.08 15.08 -7.63
C PRO A 223 5.47 14.50 -8.91
N LYS A 224 6.28 13.88 -9.77
CA LYS A 224 5.83 13.34 -11.07
C LYS A 224 4.72 12.30 -10.89
N GLU A 225 4.75 11.58 -9.78
CA GLU A 225 3.77 10.62 -9.32
C GLU A 225 2.37 11.25 -9.18
N GLN A 226 2.27 12.50 -8.73
CA GLN A 226 0.99 13.22 -8.65
C GLN A 226 0.42 13.51 -10.05
N GLN A 227 1.27 13.93 -10.98
CA GLN A 227 0.87 14.19 -12.37
C GLN A 227 0.44 12.89 -13.09
N VAL A 228 1.14 11.79 -12.82
CA VAL A 228 0.77 10.44 -13.29
C VAL A 228 -0.57 10.01 -12.67
N LEU A 229 -0.80 10.22 -11.37
CA LEU A 229 -2.07 9.92 -10.72
C LEU A 229 -3.23 10.78 -11.24
N GLU A 230 -3.01 12.07 -11.50
CA GLU A 230 -4.01 12.95 -12.14
C GLU A 230 -4.37 12.48 -13.55
N MET A 231 -3.38 12.12 -14.37
CA MET A 231 -3.60 11.56 -15.70
C MET A 231 -4.29 10.18 -15.65
N THR A 232 -3.91 9.31 -14.71
CA THR A 232 -4.59 8.03 -14.48
C THR A 232 -6.04 8.24 -14.02
N ASN A 233 -6.31 9.19 -13.12
CA ASN A 233 -7.66 9.55 -12.70
C ASN A 233 -8.49 10.14 -13.85
N ARG A 234 -7.89 10.96 -14.72
CA ARG A 234 -8.52 11.51 -15.93
C ARG A 234 -8.86 10.41 -16.95
N CYS A 235 -7.98 9.42 -17.12
CA CYS A 235 -8.22 8.26 -17.98
C CYS A 235 -9.27 7.31 -17.39
N ASN A 236 -9.24 7.05 -16.08
CA ASN A 236 -10.23 6.24 -15.38
C ASN A 236 -11.62 6.90 -15.42
N ARG A 237 -11.68 8.23 -15.25
CA ARG A 237 -12.90 9.03 -15.43
C ARG A 237 -13.45 8.89 -16.85
N ARG A 238 -12.62 9.06 -17.89
CA ARG A 238 -13.04 8.86 -19.29
C ARG A 238 -13.57 7.44 -19.54
N LYS A 239 -12.91 6.41 -18.99
CA LYS A 239 -13.38 5.01 -19.08
C LYS A 239 -14.73 4.80 -18.36
N ALA A 240 -14.94 5.44 -17.21
CA ALA A 240 -16.21 5.39 -16.49
C ALA A 240 -17.32 6.13 -17.26
N GLU A 241 -17.02 7.29 -17.84
CA GLU A 241 -17.94 8.05 -18.72
C GLU A 241 -18.28 7.24 -19.99
N GLU A 242 -17.32 6.53 -20.58
CA GLU A 242 -17.53 5.63 -21.72
C GLU A 242 -18.38 4.40 -21.35
N LEU A 243 -18.14 3.77 -20.20
CA LEU A 243 -18.97 2.66 -19.70
C LEU A 243 -20.40 3.14 -19.39
N LEU A 244 -20.54 4.32 -18.80
CA LEU A 244 -21.83 4.98 -18.56
C LEU A 244 -22.57 5.22 -19.89
N LEU A 245 -21.90 5.74 -20.93
CA LEU A 245 -22.51 5.89 -22.26
C LEU A 245 -22.87 4.54 -22.90
N ARG A 246 -21.98 3.55 -22.87
CA ARG A 246 -22.21 2.21 -23.45
C ARG A 246 -23.42 1.51 -22.84
N ALA A 247 -23.59 1.60 -21.52
CA ALA A 247 -24.70 0.96 -20.84
C ALA A 247 -25.97 1.84 -20.82
N ASN A 248 -25.89 3.18 -20.94
CA ASN A 248 -27.05 4.03 -21.29
C ASN A 248 -27.58 3.77 -22.71
N LEU A 249 -26.71 3.39 -23.66
CA LEU A 249 -27.15 2.81 -24.95
C LEU A 249 -27.77 1.41 -24.77
N GLY A 250 -27.63 0.83 -23.58
CA GLY A 250 -28.35 -0.33 -23.04
C GLY A 250 -29.67 -0.02 -22.33
N GLU A 251 -29.90 1.16 -21.72
CA GLU A 251 -31.22 1.59 -21.19
C GLU A 251 -32.30 1.43 -22.26
N MET A 252 -32.01 2.03 -23.41
CA MET A 252 -32.83 2.03 -24.64
C MET A 252 -33.00 0.64 -25.23
N ARG A 253 -32.28 -0.36 -24.68
CA ARG A 253 -32.59 -1.76 -24.96
C ARG A 253 -33.84 -2.21 -24.20
N CYS A 254 -33.97 -1.86 -22.92
CA CYS A 254 -35.00 -2.35 -22.00
C CYS A 254 -36.40 -1.81 -22.34
N ALA A 255 -36.48 -0.52 -22.68
CA ALA A 255 -37.73 0.16 -22.99
C ALA A 255 -38.33 -0.18 -24.37
N MET A 256 -37.62 -0.90 -25.24
CA MET A 256 -38.11 -1.25 -26.57
C MET A 256 -38.83 -2.61 -26.55
N PRO A 257 -40.17 -2.70 -26.68
CA PRO A 257 -40.85 -4.00 -26.81
C PRO A 257 -40.36 -4.75 -28.07
N ARG A 258 -40.19 -6.07 -27.98
CA ARG A 258 -40.22 -6.99 -29.13
C ARG A 258 -41.36 -7.94 -28.79
N GLU A 259 -42.40 -7.94 -29.61
CA GLU A 259 -43.67 -8.56 -29.28
C GLU A 259 -43.49 -10.07 -29.08
N ALA A 260 -44.01 -10.60 -27.98
CA ALA A 260 -44.10 -12.03 -27.69
C ALA A 260 -45.39 -12.25 -26.87
N PRO A 261 -46.05 -13.42 -26.98
CA PRO A 261 -47.46 -13.57 -26.62
C PRO A 261 -47.77 -13.56 -25.11
N VAL A 262 -49.05 -13.26 -24.84
CA VAL A 262 -49.65 -13.00 -23.52
C VAL A 262 -49.84 -14.27 -22.68
N GLN A 263 -49.42 -14.22 -21.41
CA GLN A 263 -50.05 -14.81 -20.19
C GLN A 263 -49.07 -14.62 -19.00
N GLY A 264 -49.44 -14.20 -17.78
CA GLY A 264 -50.70 -13.66 -17.25
C GLY A 264 -50.50 -13.13 -15.80
N SER A 265 -51.44 -12.34 -15.27
CA SER A 265 -51.53 -11.83 -13.86
C SER A 265 -50.27 -11.16 -13.24
N LYS A 266 -50.15 -9.82 -13.17
CA LYS A 266 -50.82 -8.86 -12.24
C LYS A 266 -50.38 -8.89 -10.76
N LYS A 267 -49.50 -7.95 -10.38
CA LYS A 267 -49.41 -7.12 -9.13
C LYS A 267 -47.97 -6.54 -9.06
N ALA A 268 -47.66 -5.25 -9.20
CA ALA A 268 -48.19 -4.02 -8.58
C ALA A 268 -47.98 -4.01 -7.04
N LEU A 269 -47.32 -3.02 -6.40
CA LEU A 269 -46.65 -1.81 -6.89
C LEU A 269 -45.69 -1.25 -5.78
N ARG A 270 -44.99 -0.15 -6.07
CA ARG A 270 -44.33 0.85 -5.18
C ARG A 270 -42.84 0.64 -4.86
N LEU A 271 -42.06 1.49 -5.52
CA LEU A 271 -40.71 1.92 -5.15
C LEU A 271 -40.74 2.63 -3.77
N GLN A 272 -39.75 2.37 -2.92
CA GLN A 272 -39.37 3.25 -1.80
C GLN A 272 -37.84 3.31 -1.67
N SER A 273 -37.36 4.37 -1.01
CA SER A 273 -35.96 4.83 -0.94
C SER A 273 -34.91 3.75 -0.63
N PRO A 274 -33.69 3.85 -1.19
CA PRO A 274 -32.61 2.90 -0.90
C PRO A 274 -32.20 2.95 0.58
N PRO A 275 -32.10 1.80 1.28
CA PRO A 275 -31.65 1.77 2.66
C PRO A 275 -30.15 2.05 2.76
N ARG A 276 -29.76 2.88 3.74
CA ARG A 276 -28.34 3.04 4.16
C ARG A 276 -27.71 1.67 4.37
N ILE A 277 -26.44 1.53 3.96
CA ILE A 277 -25.65 0.28 3.93
C ILE A 277 -25.94 -0.58 5.17
N ARG A 278 -26.75 -1.62 4.99
CA ARG A 278 -26.99 -2.63 6.02
C ARG A 278 -25.77 -3.54 6.11
N LYS A 279 -25.46 -4.02 7.31
CA LYS A 279 -24.43 -5.04 7.54
C LYS A 279 -24.61 -6.20 6.56
N ALA A 280 -23.50 -6.76 6.10
CA ALA A 280 -23.41 -7.77 5.04
C ALA A 280 -24.66 -8.66 4.96
N LEU A 281 -25.30 -8.65 3.78
CA LEU A 281 -26.42 -9.54 3.48
C LEU A 281 -26.02 -10.96 3.89
N GLN A 282 -26.70 -11.49 4.92
CA GLN A 282 -26.71 -12.93 5.10
C GLN A 282 -27.24 -13.49 3.79
N LEU A 283 -26.41 -14.27 3.10
CA LEU A 283 -26.86 -15.07 1.98
C LEU A 283 -27.91 -16.02 2.55
N LEU A 284 -29.17 -15.64 2.38
CA LEU A 284 -30.28 -16.56 2.45
C LEU A 284 -30.10 -17.49 1.26
N PHE A 285 -29.23 -18.49 1.45
CA PHE A 285 -29.36 -19.76 0.77
C PHE A 285 -30.83 -20.12 0.88
N CYS A 286 -31.54 -20.07 -0.24
CA CYS A 286 -32.85 -20.67 -0.32
C CYS A 286 -32.61 -22.11 0.12
N ARG A 287 -33.21 -22.52 1.25
CA ARG A 287 -33.27 -23.95 1.57
C ARG A 287 -33.89 -24.57 0.32
N PRO A 288 -33.24 -25.54 -0.34
CA PRO A 288 -33.94 -26.34 -1.32
C PRO A 288 -35.19 -26.85 -0.62
N ASN A 289 -36.36 -26.74 -1.25
CA ASN A 289 -37.55 -27.40 -0.69
C ASN A 289 -37.24 -28.89 -0.75
N ASP A 290 -36.98 -29.50 0.41
CA ASP A 290 -36.49 -30.88 0.53
C ASP A 290 -37.47 -31.89 -0.10
N ASP A 291 -38.73 -31.48 -0.29
CA ASP A 291 -39.84 -32.19 -0.92
C ASP A 291 -39.80 -32.25 -2.46
N ILE A 292 -38.83 -31.61 -3.14
CA ILE A 292 -38.67 -31.72 -4.60
C ILE A 292 -37.68 -32.84 -4.93
N PRO A 293 -38.12 -34.03 -5.38
CA PRO A 293 -37.22 -35.13 -5.71
C PRO A 293 -36.43 -34.83 -6.99
N VAL A 294 -35.24 -34.26 -6.82
CA VAL A 294 -34.27 -34.04 -7.90
C VAL A 294 -33.83 -35.40 -8.45
N LYS A 295 -34.45 -35.84 -9.54
CA LYS A 295 -34.10 -37.08 -10.24
C LYS A 295 -32.64 -37.02 -10.70
N LEU A 296 -31.78 -37.79 -10.04
CA LEU A 296 -30.36 -37.87 -10.37
C LEU A 296 -30.18 -38.61 -11.69
N ASN A 297 -29.40 -38.04 -12.61
CA ASN A 297 -28.99 -38.72 -13.84
C ASN A 297 -28.20 -40.00 -13.48
N THR A 298 -28.35 -41.07 -14.27
CA THR A 298 -27.65 -42.35 -14.02
C THR A 298 -26.13 -42.18 -13.90
N ALA A 299 -25.54 -41.37 -14.77
CA ALA A 299 -24.11 -41.03 -14.72
C ALA A 299 -23.72 -40.14 -13.51
N ALA A 300 -24.67 -39.49 -12.82
CA ALA A 300 -24.39 -38.82 -11.54
C ALA A 300 -24.36 -39.84 -10.39
N ILE A 301 -25.35 -40.75 -10.34
CA ILE A 301 -25.42 -41.85 -9.37
C ILE A 301 -24.12 -42.68 -9.42
N LEU A 302 -23.75 -43.18 -10.60
CA LEU A 302 -22.57 -44.04 -10.73
C LEU A 302 -21.24 -43.32 -10.41
N ARG A 303 -21.12 -42.02 -10.69
CA ARG A 303 -19.92 -41.23 -10.33
C ARG A 303 -19.82 -40.97 -8.82
N GLU A 304 -20.94 -40.75 -8.13
CA GLU A 304 -20.94 -40.56 -6.69
C GLU A 304 -20.76 -41.89 -5.94
N GLY A 305 -21.40 -42.97 -6.40
CA GLY A 305 -21.17 -44.32 -5.89
C GLY A 305 -19.71 -44.74 -6.01
N ALA A 306 -19.10 -44.56 -7.19
CA ALA A 306 -17.67 -44.84 -7.39
C ALA A 306 -16.74 -43.96 -6.53
N LEU A 307 -17.17 -42.76 -6.12
CA LEU A 307 -16.42 -41.94 -5.15
C LEU A 307 -16.51 -42.50 -3.72
N TYR A 308 -17.67 -43.01 -3.30
CA TYR A 308 -17.81 -43.65 -1.99
C TYR A 308 -17.15 -45.03 -1.92
N HIS A 309 -17.24 -45.86 -2.98
CA HIS A 309 -16.47 -47.12 -3.04
C HIS A 309 -14.96 -46.85 -2.87
N ARG A 310 -14.41 -45.86 -3.59
CA ARG A 310 -13.00 -45.42 -3.44
C ARG A 310 -12.65 -44.76 -2.09
N GLN A 311 -13.64 -44.47 -1.24
CA GLN A 311 -13.41 -44.06 0.15
C GLN A 311 -13.44 -45.28 1.07
N VAL A 312 -14.43 -46.17 0.90
CA VAL A 312 -14.54 -47.43 1.65
C VAL A 312 -13.32 -48.33 1.39
N GLU A 313 -12.88 -48.48 0.14
CA GLU A 313 -11.64 -49.18 -0.24
C GLU A 313 -10.40 -48.65 0.52
N LYS A 314 -10.33 -47.34 0.79
CA LYS A 314 -9.19 -46.72 1.49
C LYS A 314 -9.25 -46.88 2.99
N GLU A 315 -10.44 -46.83 3.59
CA GLU A 315 -10.60 -47.14 5.02
C GLU A 315 -10.46 -48.64 5.28
N LEU A 316 -10.87 -49.53 4.35
CA LEU A 316 -10.55 -50.96 4.39
C LEU A 316 -9.02 -51.16 4.33
N GLN A 317 -8.35 -50.65 3.31
CA GLN A 317 -6.87 -50.68 3.20
C GLN A 317 -6.12 -50.00 4.37
N ARG A 318 -6.82 -49.22 5.21
CA ARG A 318 -6.27 -48.70 6.47
C ARG A 318 -6.51 -49.69 7.61
N VAL A 319 -7.71 -50.25 7.74
CA VAL A 319 -8.02 -51.30 8.72
C VAL A 319 -7.14 -52.52 8.51
N ASP A 320 -6.96 -52.99 7.26
CA ASP A 320 -6.09 -54.11 6.92
C ASP A 320 -4.67 -53.89 7.45
N LYS A 321 -4.09 -52.70 7.21
CA LYS A 321 -2.75 -52.33 7.72
C LYS A 321 -2.67 -52.25 9.25
N LEU A 322 -3.76 -51.89 9.92
CA LEU A 322 -3.81 -51.91 11.39
C LEU A 322 -3.88 -53.36 11.91
N VAL A 323 -4.52 -54.28 11.17
CA VAL A 323 -4.48 -55.73 11.45
C VAL A 323 -3.09 -56.32 11.18
N ASP A 324 -2.38 -55.84 10.14
CA ASP A 324 -0.96 -56.14 9.89
C ASP A 324 0.00 -55.57 10.95
N GLY A 325 -0.51 -54.85 11.96
CA GLY A 325 0.27 -54.31 13.08
C GLY A 325 0.88 -52.92 12.86
N ALA A 326 0.49 -52.20 11.79
CA ALA A 326 0.87 -50.79 11.65
C ALA A 326 0.27 -49.94 12.76
N ARG A 327 0.97 -48.87 13.17
CA ARG A 327 0.47 -47.93 14.18
C ARG A 327 -0.31 -46.79 13.53
N ASP A 328 -1.41 -46.42 14.16
CA ASP A 328 -2.26 -45.31 13.73
C ASP A 328 -1.59 -43.96 14.08
N PHE A 329 -1.43 -43.05 13.11
CA PHE A 329 -0.85 -41.71 13.35
C PHE A 329 -1.82 -40.72 14.03
N SER A 330 -2.98 -41.21 14.49
CA SER A 330 -4.06 -40.41 15.09
C SER A 330 -3.58 -39.65 16.32
N GLU A 331 -2.89 -40.32 17.25
CA GLU A 331 -2.34 -39.72 18.48
C GLU A 331 -1.32 -38.60 18.17
N PHE A 332 -0.42 -38.84 17.20
CA PHE A 332 0.56 -37.85 16.76
C PHE A 332 -0.11 -36.63 16.12
N LEU A 333 -1.09 -36.84 15.25
CA LEU A 333 -1.84 -35.75 14.61
C LEU A 333 -2.71 -34.98 15.61
N GLU A 334 -3.24 -35.64 16.65
CA GLU A 334 -3.89 -34.97 17.76
C GLU A 334 -2.92 -34.17 18.62
N TRP A 335 -1.76 -34.73 18.97
CA TRP A 335 -0.70 -34.02 19.68
C TRP A 335 -0.23 -32.80 18.88
N GLN A 336 -0.02 -32.93 17.57
CA GLN A 336 0.36 -31.83 16.68
C GLN A 336 -0.70 -30.72 16.68
N ARG A 337 -2.00 -31.07 16.58
CA ARG A 337 -3.10 -30.10 16.69
C ARG A 337 -3.17 -29.44 18.07
N LYS A 338 -2.93 -30.20 19.15
CA LYS A 338 -2.91 -29.70 20.54
C LYS A 338 -1.74 -28.73 20.75
N MET A 339 -0.57 -28.97 20.15
CA MET A 339 0.57 -28.04 20.18
C MET A 339 0.29 -26.80 19.31
N GLN A 340 -0.14 -26.96 18.05
CA GLN A 340 -0.52 -25.84 17.18
C GLN A 340 -1.60 -24.93 17.82
N ALA A 341 -2.54 -25.50 18.58
CA ALA A 341 -3.54 -24.73 19.33
C ALA A 341 -2.91 -23.94 20.49
N LYS A 342 -1.95 -24.52 21.23
CA LYS A 342 -1.19 -23.83 22.28
C LYS A 342 -0.31 -22.71 21.71
N ASP A 343 0.42 -22.99 20.62
CA ASP A 343 1.27 -22.01 19.95
C ASP A 343 0.43 -20.81 19.45
N TYR A 344 -0.75 -21.09 18.91
CA TYR A 344 -1.70 -20.06 18.49
C TYR A 344 -2.29 -19.26 19.66
N GLN A 345 -2.58 -19.92 20.79
CA GLN A 345 -3.01 -19.25 22.02
C GLN A 345 -1.91 -18.35 22.59
N GLU A 346 -0.65 -18.82 22.66
CA GLU A 346 0.49 -18.01 23.12
C GLU A 346 0.76 -16.84 22.16
N GLN A 347 0.63 -17.02 20.85
CA GLN A 347 0.71 -15.92 19.88
C GLN A 347 -0.40 -14.88 20.08
N GLN A 348 -1.64 -15.30 20.36
CA GLN A 348 -2.74 -14.39 20.70
C GLN A 348 -2.46 -13.65 22.01
N ALA A 349 -2.07 -14.36 23.07
CA ALA A 349 -1.75 -13.80 24.39
C ALA A 349 -0.57 -12.81 24.32
N ALA A 350 0.50 -13.13 23.58
CA ALA A 350 1.63 -12.24 23.35
C ALA A 350 1.23 -11.00 22.53
N GLY A 351 0.35 -11.16 21.53
CA GLY A 351 -0.22 -10.05 20.76
C GLY A 351 -1.08 -9.11 21.62
N GLU A 352 -1.94 -9.67 22.46
CA GLU A 352 -2.74 -8.94 23.46
C GLU A 352 -1.84 -8.22 24.47
N CYS A 353 -0.82 -8.90 25.01
CA CYS A 353 0.16 -8.32 25.93
C CYS A 353 0.88 -7.11 25.31
N ARG A 354 1.41 -7.23 24.08
CA ARG A 354 2.06 -6.12 23.35
C ARG A 354 1.10 -4.94 23.14
N ARG A 355 -0.15 -5.21 22.76
CA ARG A 355 -1.21 -4.19 22.60
C ARG A 355 -1.53 -3.48 23.91
N LEU A 356 -1.52 -4.19 25.04
CA LEU A 356 -1.77 -3.62 26.37
C LEU A 356 -0.55 -2.85 26.90
N GLN A 357 0.66 -3.36 26.75
CA GLN A 357 1.91 -2.65 27.07
C GLN A 357 2.00 -1.29 26.36
N GLY A 358 1.61 -1.23 25.07
CA GLY A 358 1.52 0.04 24.34
C GLY A 358 0.49 1.03 24.92
N LYS A 359 -0.62 0.55 25.48
CA LYS A 359 -1.60 1.40 26.19
C LYS A 359 -1.10 1.86 27.56
N LEU A 360 -0.43 0.96 28.31
CA LEU A 360 0.16 1.28 29.61
C LEU A 360 1.23 2.37 29.48
N SER A 361 2.16 2.18 28.53
CA SER A 361 3.20 3.16 28.21
C SER A 361 2.62 4.53 27.80
N HIS A 362 1.48 4.56 27.11
CA HIS A 362 0.78 5.81 26.79
C HIS A 362 0.22 6.52 28.04
N GLU A 363 -0.48 5.80 28.93
CA GLU A 363 -0.99 6.35 30.20
C GLU A 363 0.16 6.87 31.08
N GLU A 364 1.25 6.11 31.19
CA GLU A 364 2.48 6.49 31.92
C GLU A 364 3.15 7.73 31.32
N ALA A 365 3.25 7.82 29.98
CA ALA A 365 3.80 8.99 29.30
C ALA A 365 2.93 10.24 29.49
N VAL A 366 1.60 10.10 29.61
CA VAL A 366 0.70 11.22 29.94
C VAL A 366 0.89 11.66 31.40
N LEU A 367 1.03 10.71 32.34
CA LEU A 367 1.34 11.02 33.75
C LEU A 367 2.71 11.70 33.91
N ALA A 368 3.74 11.24 33.20
CA ALA A 368 5.05 11.87 33.21
C ALA A 368 5.01 13.33 32.69
N ARG A 369 4.24 13.59 31.62
CA ARG A 369 4.00 14.95 31.13
C ARG A 369 3.27 15.82 32.15
N GLN A 370 2.31 15.27 32.90
CA GLN A 370 1.61 16.02 33.96
C GLN A 370 2.55 16.39 35.12
N ARG A 371 3.44 15.49 35.54
CA ARG A 371 4.49 15.77 36.55
C ARG A 371 5.43 16.88 36.10
N LEU A 372 5.98 16.78 34.89
CA LEU A 372 6.86 17.81 34.32
C LEU A 372 6.19 19.19 34.22
N LEU A 373 4.89 19.24 33.90
CA LEU A 373 4.13 20.50 33.90
C LEU A 373 3.91 21.07 35.31
N GLN A 374 3.77 20.23 36.34
CA GLN A 374 3.69 20.68 37.74
C GLN A 374 5.04 21.20 38.24
N GLU A 375 6.13 20.49 37.96
CA GLU A 375 7.48 20.96 38.29
C GLU A 375 7.81 22.28 37.60
N ASN A 376 7.46 22.43 36.32
CA ASN A 376 7.76 23.66 35.57
C ASN A 376 6.92 24.84 36.06
N LYS A 377 5.71 24.62 36.58
CA LYS A 377 4.97 25.64 37.32
C LYS A 377 5.73 26.05 38.58
N GLN A 378 6.06 25.10 39.46
CA GLN A 378 6.80 25.37 40.69
C GLN A 378 8.14 26.10 40.45
N LYS A 379 8.88 25.74 39.40
CA LYS A 379 10.11 26.42 38.98
C LYS A 379 9.84 27.85 38.48
N ALA A 380 8.76 28.06 37.73
CA ALA A 380 8.35 29.39 37.27
C ALA A 380 7.81 30.27 38.41
N ASP A 381 7.12 29.69 39.40
CA ASP A 381 6.57 30.41 40.56
C ASP A 381 7.72 30.86 41.49
N ARG A 382 8.68 29.99 41.80
CA ARG A 382 9.94 30.37 42.48
C ARG A 382 10.69 31.49 41.75
N LYS A 383 10.74 31.45 40.42
CA LYS A 383 11.36 32.52 39.62
C LYS A 383 10.56 33.84 39.63
N LYS A 384 9.26 33.84 39.95
CA LYS A 384 8.51 35.08 40.23
C LYS A 384 8.81 35.61 41.63
N GLU A 385 8.96 34.72 42.62
CA GLU A 385 9.32 35.05 44.00
C GLU A 385 10.71 35.72 44.03
N GLU A 386 11.74 35.07 43.46
CA GLU A 386 13.08 35.65 43.30
C GLU A 386 13.06 37.01 42.56
N MET A 387 12.27 37.14 41.49
CA MET A 387 12.14 38.40 40.75
C MET A 387 11.42 39.47 41.57
N ALA A 388 10.42 39.10 42.39
CA ALA A 388 9.73 40.05 43.26
C ALA A 388 10.67 40.60 44.33
N GLU A 389 11.44 39.74 45.00
CA GLU A 389 12.49 40.11 45.95
C GLU A 389 13.52 41.07 45.31
N LEU A 390 14.01 40.75 44.11
CA LEU A 390 14.92 41.64 43.37
C LEU A 390 14.28 43.00 43.03
N THR A 391 13.00 43.03 42.64
CA THR A 391 12.30 44.31 42.39
C THR A 391 12.08 45.14 43.67
N GLN A 392 11.88 44.50 44.82
CA GLN A 392 11.80 45.17 46.12
C GLN A 392 13.16 45.81 46.47
N GLN A 393 14.24 45.05 46.40
CA GLN A 393 15.61 45.56 46.62
C GLN A 393 15.97 46.71 45.67
N CYS A 394 15.55 46.65 44.39
CA CYS A 394 15.74 47.75 43.45
C CYS A 394 14.89 48.99 43.81
N ALA A 395 13.69 48.83 44.36
CA ALA A 395 12.85 49.94 44.81
C ALA A 395 13.43 50.59 46.08
N GLU A 396 13.92 49.79 47.03
CA GLU A 396 14.60 50.27 48.24
C GLU A 396 15.86 51.08 47.91
N ARG A 397 16.71 50.59 46.99
CA ARG A 397 17.88 51.34 46.51
C ARG A 397 17.50 52.65 45.86
N ARG A 398 16.47 52.67 44.99
CA ARG A 398 15.95 53.92 44.41
C ARG A 398 15.44 54.89 45.46
N LEU A 399 14.80 54.41 46.52
CA LEU A 399 14.36 55.26 47.64
C LEU A 399 15.53 55.80 48.48
N GLN A 400 16.66 55.08 48.55
CA GLN A 400 17.90 55.57 49.17
C GLN A 400 18.61 56.60 48.28
N GLU A 401 18.74 56.31 46.98
CA GLU A 401 19.26 57.22 45.95
C GLU A 401 18.43 58.51 45.86
N GLU A 402 17.10 58.43 45.93
CA GLU A 402 16.21 59.59 45.98
C GLU A 402 16.40 60.43 47.25
N ARG A 403 16.75 59.82 48.39
CA ARG A 403 17.00 60.56 49.65
C ARG A 403 18.31 61.33 49.57
N SER A 404 19.41 60.68 49.18
CA SER A 404 20.70 61.36 49.01
C SER A 404 20.68 62.38 47.88
N MET A 405 19.89 62.16 46.81
CA MET A 405 19.63 63.20 45.81
C MET A 405 18.81 64.37 46.35
N LYS A 406 17.84 64.15 47.25
CA LYS A 406 17.10 65.25 47.91
C LYS A 406 18.00 66.04 48.85
N GLU A 407 18.82 65.37 49.66
CA GLU A 407 19.83 66.00 50.54
C GLU A 407 20.83 66.85 49.72
N LEU A 408 21.33 66.33 48.59
CA LEU A 408 22.22 67.06 47.68
C LEU A 408 21.50 68.24 46.99
N VAL A 409 20.24 68.07 46.60
CA VAL A 409 19.42 69.15 46.05
C VAL A 409 19.13 70.22 47.10
N GLU A 410 18.95 69.88 48.38
CA GLU A 410 18.80 70.86 49.46
C GLU A 410 20.09 71.67 49.65
N GLN A 411 21.26 71.03 49.70
CA GLN A 411 22.57 71.71 49.71
C GLN A 411 22.76 72.63 48.49
N VAL A 412 22.41 72.15 47.29
CA VAL A 412 22.45 72.94 46.06
C VAL A 412 21.41 74.07 46.07
N MET A 413 20.26 73.90 46.71
CA MET A 413 19.23 74.92 46.87
C MET A 413 19.63 75.97 47.91
N GLU A 414 20.39 75.63 48.94
CA GLU A 414 21.04 76.59 49.83
C GLU A 414 22.13 77.38 49.09
N GLY A 415 22.94 76.70 48.28
CA GLY A 415 23.82 77.34 47.30
C GLY A 415 23.07 78.29 46.37
N HIS A 416 21.91 77.89 45.84
CA HIS A 416 21.07 78.74 44.99
C HIS A 416 20.39 79.88 45.75
N ARG A 417 20.03 79.74 47.03
CA ARG A 417 19.56 80.86 47.87
C ARG A 417 20.67 81.90 48.02
N ASN A 418 21.90 81.46 48.28
CA ASN A 418 23.07 82.34 48.36
C ASN A 418 23.38 83.02 47.01
N ILE A 419 23.28 82.28 45.91
CA ILE A 419 23.42 82.82 44.54
C ILE A 419 22.25 83.75 44.19
N GLN A 420 21.02 83.49 44.61
CA GLN A 420 19.88 84.39 44.39
C GLN A 420 19.99 85.67 45.21
N VAL A 421 20.57 85.63 46.41
CA VAL A 421 20.95 86.84 47.18
C VAL A 421 22.01 87.66 46.44
N ALA A 422 22.83 87.05 45.57
CA ALA A 422 23.72 87.76 44.64
C ALA A 422 23.01 88.19 43.34
N GLN A 423 22.16 87.35 42.74
CA GLN A 423 21.41 87.68 41.52
C GLN A 423 20.35 88.75 41.74
N MET A 424 19.76 88.88 42.94
CA MET A 424 18.90 90.00 43.31
C MET A 424 19.66 91.33 43.35
N LYS A 425 20.99 91.32 43.51
CA LYS A 425 21.84 92.51 43.35
C LYS A 425 22.08 92.82 41.86
N LEU A 426 22.18 91.81 41.00
CA LEU A 426 22.36 91.95 39.54
C LEU A 426 21.08 92.24 38.76
N LEU A 427 19.93 91.67 39.14
CA LEU A 427 18.65 91.83 38.44
C LEU A 427 18.09 93.25 38.59
N LYS A 428 18.39 93.92 39.71
CA LYS A 428 18.20 95.38 39.89
C LYS A 428 18.95 96.20 38.83
N GLY A 429 19.99 95.65 38.22
CA GLY A 429 20.72 96.22 37.07
C GLY A 429 20.40 95.58 35.71
N ARG A 430 19.38 94.70 35.59
CA ARG A 430 18.95 94.07 34.32
C ARG A 430 17.48 94.29 33.97
N GLN A 431 16.62 94.54 34.95
CA GLN A 431 15.25 95.01 34.67
C GLN A 431 15.26 96.36 33.94
N GLN A 432 16.38 97.09 34.03
CA GLN A 432 16.73 98.30 33.29
C GLN A 432 16.93 98.09 31.76
N ALA A 433 16.70 96.90 31.18
CA ALA A 433 17.08 96.58 29.78
C ALA A 433 16.14 95.65 28.97
N VAL A 434 15.05 95.10 29.54
CA VAL A 434 14.21 94.07 28.84
C VAL A 434 12.83 94.60 28.41
N GLN A 435 12.52 95.86 28.70
CA GLN A 435 11.35 96.54 28.12
C GLN A 435 11.50 96.82 26.62
N GLU A 436 12.68 96.58 26.04
CA GLU A 436 13.12 97.06 24.72
C GLU A 436 12.77 96.13 23.53
N VAL A 437 12.07 94.99 23.72
CA VAL A 437 12.06 93.88 22.72
C VAL A 437 10.69 93.23 22.40
N ARG A 438 9.68 93.28 23.28
CA ARG A 438 8.63 92.23 23.36
C ARG A 438 7.44 92.31 22.37
N GLU A 439 7.58 93.01 21.25
CA GLU A 439 6.45 93.37 20.38
C GLU A 439 6.33 92.39 19.19
N GLU A 440 6.31 91.10 19.55
CA GLU A 440 6.72 89.92 18.75
C GLU A 440 5.76 89.50 17.60
N SER A 441 5.31 88.23 17.53
CA SER A 441 4.46 87.70 16.43
C SER A 441 3.64 86.48 16.89
N GLN A 442 2.60 86.08 16.13
CA GLN A 442 1.61 85.12 16.66
C GLN A 442 0.82 84.26 15.64
N GLU A 443 1.22 84.21 14.37
CA GLU A 443 0.37 83.68 13.28
C GLU A 443 0.70 82.22 12.84
N LEU A 444 -0.17 81.62 11.99
CA LEU A 444 -0.04 80.34 11.25
C LEU A 444 -0.27 79.01 12.03
N LEU A 445 -1.48 78.39 11.92
CA LEU A 445 -1.72 77.07 12.53
C LEU A 445 -2.90 76.18 11.99
N GLN A 446 -3.26 76.10 10.69
CA GLN A 446 -4.46 75.29 10.28
C GLN A 446 -4.31 74.25 9.13
N ARG A 447 -5.22 73.23 9.18
CA ARG A 447 -5.70 72.27 8.13
C ARG A 447 -5.26 70.78 8.24
N ARG A 448 -6.24 69.85 8.08
CA ARG A 448 -6.18 68.36 7.96
C ARG A 448 -7.57 67.81 7.52
N ALA A 449 -7.69 66.51 7.14
CA ALA A 449 -8.53 65.48 7.84
C ALA A 449 -9.59 64.60 7.09
N GLN A 450 -9.79 64.61 5.77
CA GLN A 450 -11.11 64.17 5.21
C GLN A 450 -11.32 62.71 4.66
N GLU A 451 -10.31 61.91 4.33
CA GLU A 451 -10.38 61.05 3.13
C GLU A 451 -10.91 59.58 3.26
N ALA A 452 -11.13 59.00 4.44
CA ALA A 452 -11.10 57.53 4.60
C ALA A 452 -12.47 56.80 4.76
N ARG A 453 -13.20 56.43 3.68
CA ARG A 453 -14.58 55.85 3.82
C ARG A 453 -15.10 54.69 2.92
N GLU A 454 -14.49 54.27 1.80
CA GLU A 454 -15.34 53.73 0.69
C GLU A 454 -15.45 52.20 0.44
N GLU A 455 -14.49 51.34 0.80
CA GLU A 455 -14.22 50.13 -0.04
C GLU A 455 -14.97 48.80 0.22
N GLN A 456 -15.92 48.70 1.16
CA GLN A 456 -16.22 47.39 1.81
C GLN A 456 -17.18 46.37 1.15
N THR A 457 -17.79 46.62 -0.02
CA THR A 457 -19.05 45.94 -0.43
C THR A 457 -18.95 44.64 -1.25
N ARG A 458 -17.80 44.26 -1.81
CA ARG A 458 -17.73 43.25 -2.91
C ARG A 458 -17.85 41.79 -2.44
N ARG A 459 -19.09 41.35 -2.20
CA ARG A 459 -19.51 40.07 -1.61
C ARG A 459 -20.76 39.59 -2.40
N CYS A 460 -21.12 38.30 -2.53
CA CYS A 460 -20.53 37.07 -1.96
C CYS A 460 -20.81 35.79 -2.80
N GLU A 461 -21.33 35.91 -4.02
CA GLU A 461 -22.48 35.09 -4.45
C GLU A 461 -22.23 33.69 -5.04
N LEU A 462 -21.03 33.33 -5.50
CA LEU A 462 -20.84 32.17 -6.39
C LEU A 462 -20.83 30.78 -5.71
N ILE A 463 -21.64 30.60 -4.66
CA ILE A 463 -21.92 29.32 -3.99
C ILE A 463 -23.32 28.87 -4.41
N CYS A 464 -23.49 27.63 -4.91
CA CYS A 464 -24.54 26.69 -4.45
C CYS A 464 -24.67 25.37 -5.23
N GLN A 465 -24.65 25.37 -6.56
CA GLN A 465 -25.45 24.38 -7.33
C GLN A 465 -24.69 23.22 -8.01
N LEU A 466 -25.43 22.13 -8.27
CA LEU A 466 -25.14 20.97 -9.15
C LEU A 466 -24.09 19.92 -8.69
N ARG A 467 -24.54 18.98 -7.83
CA ARG A 467 -23.95 17.62 -7.64
C ARG A 467 -25.05 16.52 -7.82
N ALA A 468 -24.98 15.66 -8.86
CA ALA A 468 -25.90 14.52 -9.23
C ALA A 468 -25.37 13.73 -10.49
N LEU A 469 -25.85 12.58 -11.03
CA LEU A 469 -26.60 11.34 -10.62
C LEU A 469 -26.48 10.23 -11.74
N GLU A 470 -26.91 8.96 -11.52
CA GLU A 470 -26.36 7.73 -12.20
C GLU A 470 -27.39 6.55 -12.59
N THR A 471 -27.43 6.02 -13.87
CA THR A 471 -27.46 4.59 -14.51
C THR A 471 -28.51 3.34 -14.42
N GLN A 472 -28.97 2.62 -15.56
CA GLN A 472 -28.98 1.07 -15.89
C GLN A 472 -30.01 0.30 -16.99
N PRO A 473 -29.97 -1.05 -17.47
CA PRO A 473 -30.47 -1.67 -18.84
C PRO A 473 -31.17 -3.17 -19.06
N THR A 474 -31.62 -3.74 -20.29
CA THR A 474 -31.98 -5.25 -20.75
C THR A 474 -32.82 -5.56 -22.14
N ARG A 475 -33.20 -6.81 -22.72
CA ARG A 475 -34.05 -7.27 -24.00
C ARG A 475 -34.45 -8.85 -24.16
N LYS A 476 -35.21 -9.64 -25.08
CA LYS A 476 -36.34 -9.72 -26.18
C LYS A 476 -36.65 -11.17 -26.92
N GLY A 477 -37.80 -11.56 -27.64
CA GLY A 477 -38.09 -12.90 -28.44
C GLY A 477 -39.28 -13.07 -29.57
N LYS A 478 -39.59 -14.26 -30.30
CA LYS A 478 -40.76 -14.78 -31.26
C LYS A 478 -40.66 -16.34 -31.75
N LEU A 479 -41.36 -17.18 -32.65
CA LEU A 479 -42.42 -17.30 -33.80
C LEU A 479 -43.12 -18.77 -34.11
N VAL A 480 -43.71 -19.20 -35.31
CA VAL A 480 -44.70 -20.40 -35.64
C VAL A 480 -44.78 -21.02 -37.15
N ASP A 481 -45.48 -22.19 -37.55
CA ASP A 481 -45.53 -22.97 -38.92
C ASP A 481 -46.78 -23.96 -39.36
N LEU A 482 -46.85 -24.72 -40.55
CA LEU A 482 -48.02 -25.54 -41.23
C LEU A 482 -47.79 -26.82 -42.25
N THR A 483 -48.77 -27.72 -42.73
CA THR A 483 -48.71 -28.79 -43.91
C THR A 483 -49.90 -29.84 -44.31
N GLN A 484 -50.09 -30.40 -45.59
CA GLN A 484 -50.69 -31.77 -46.08
C GLN A 484 -50.51 -32.17 -47.64
N ILE A 485 -50.59 -33.46 -48.15
CA ILE A 485 -49.98 -33.99 -49.46
C ILE A 485 -50.66 -35.21 -50.28
N PRO A 486 -50.42 -35.44 -51.64
CA PRO A 486 -50.93 -36.55 -52.54
C PRO A 486 -49.87 -37.50 -53.24
N GLY A 487 -50.22 -38.31 -54.29
CA GLY A 487 -49.40 -39.42 -54.92
C GLY A 487 -49.18 -39.43 -56.46
N TYR A 488 -48.28 -40.31 -56.99
CA TYR A 488 -47.61 -40.23 -58.32
C TYR A 488 -47.07 -41.57 -58.92
N GLY A 489 -47.60 -42.02 -60.08
CA GLY A 489 -47.45 -43.38 -60.65
C GLY A 489 -46.06 -43.93 -61.00
N LEU A 490 -45.36 -44.48 -60.01
CA LEU A 490 -44.20 -45.39 -60.11
C LEU A 490 -44.62 -46.87 -59.93
N GLU A 491 -43.79 -47.83 -60.36
CA GLU A 491 -44.00 -49.29 -60.12
C GLU A 491 -43.92 -49.71 -58.63
N GLY A 492 -43.78 -48.74 -57.71
CA GLY A 492 -43.89 -48.89 -56.26
C GLY A 492 -45.11 -48.21 -55.63
N GLU A 493 -46.04 -47.65 -56.42
CA GLU A 493 -47.32 -47.10 -55.93
C GLU A 493 -48.28 -48.19 -55.47
N MET A 494 -48.01 -48.76 -54.30
CA MET A 494 -49.09 -49.32 -53.50
C MET A 494 -49.94 -48.16 -52.97
N SER A 495 -51.26 -48.25 -53.12
CA SER A 495 -52.16 -47.33 -52.43
C SER A 495 -51.87 -47.33 -50.92
N VAL A 496 -52.25 -46.25 -50.22
CA VAL A 496 -52.08 -46.14 -48.75
C VAL A 496 -52.76 -47.31 -48.00
N VAL A 497 -53.61 -48.10 -48.69
CA VAL A 497 -54.28 -49.30 -48.19
C VAL A 497 -53.54 -50.60 -48.53
N GLU A 498 -53.15 -50.86 -49.78
CA GLU A 498 -52.46 -52.12 -50.16
C GLU A 498 -51.08 -52.23 -49.52
N LEU A 499 -50.42 -51.09 -49.31
CA LEU A 499 -49.18 -50.98 -48.54
C LEU A 499 -49.33 -51.55 -47.11
N ARG A 500 -50.56 -51.71 -46.58
CA ARG A 500 -50.83 -52.23 -45.24
C ARG A 500 -50.75 -53.76 -45.14
N GLU A 501 -51.17 -54.51 -46.17
CA GLU A 501 -51.34 -55.97 -46.08
C GLU A 501 -50.03 -56.75 -46.24
N ARG A 502 -49.21 -56.41 -47.24
CA ARG A 502 -47.87 -57.02 -47.39
C ARG A 502 -46.98 -56.66 -46.20
N LEU A 503 -47.14 -55.44 -45.67
CA LEU A 503 -46.58 -55.08 -44.36
C LEU A 503 -47.14 -55.93 -43.21
N ALA A 504 -48.41 -56.36 -43.21
CA ALA A 504 -49.02 -57.06 -42.07
C ALA A 504 -48.32 -58.40 -41.76
N ARG A 505 -48.01 -59.21 -42.78
CA ARG A 505 -47.28 -60.49 -42.59
C ARG A 505 -45.82 -60.27 -42.19
N LEU A 506 -45.13 -59.31 -42.81
CA LEU A 506 -43.76 -58.96 -42.40
C LEU A 506 -43.72 -58.44 -40.95
N LYS A 507 -44.69 -57.61 -40.56
CA LYS A 507 -44.91 -57.17 -39.17
C LYS A 507 -45.15 -58.33 -38.20
N GLU A 508 -45.64 -59.50 -38.63
CA GLU A 508 -45.84 -60.66 -37.73
C GLU A 508 -44.56 -61.46 -37.47
N ALA A 509 -43.68 -61.60 -38.46
CA ALA A 509 -42.34 -62.14 -38.21
C ALA A 509 -41.52 -61.16 -37.35
N GLN A 510 -41.54 -59.88 -37.73
CA GLN A 510 -40.87 -58.79 -37.01
C GLN A 510 -41.36 -58.69 -35.56
N LYS A 511 -42.67 -58.76 -35.28
CA LYS A 511 -43.23 -58.76 -33.91
C LYS A 511 -42.57 -59.79 -32.98
N ARG A 512 -42.33 -61.03 -33.43
CA ARG A 512 -41.78 -62.10 -32.56
C ARG A 512 -40.32 -61.84 -32.20
N GLU A 513 -39.50 -61.52 -33.20
CA GLU A 513 -38.11 -61.09 -32.97
C GLU A 513 -38.05 -59.81 -32.13
N GLU A 514 -38.96 -58.87 -32.35
CA GLU A 514 -39.10 -57.68 -31.52
C GLU A 514 -39.52 -58.02 -30.09
N GLU A 515 -40.40 -59.00 -29.86
CA GLU A 515 -40.84 -59.44 -28.54
C GLU A 515 -39.70 -60.06 -27.74
N GLU A 516 -38.91 -60.98 -28.32
CA GLU A 516 -37.71 -61.52 -27.67
C GLU A 516 -36.67 -60.42 -27.36
N LYS A 517 -36.42 -59.52 -28.32
CA LYS A 517 -35.50 -58.38 -28.13
C LYS A 517 -36.03 -57.39 -27.09
N ARG A 518 -37.34 -57.14 -27.05
CA ARG A 518 -38.01 -56.31 -26.02
C ARG A 518 -37.85 -56.94 -24.64
N ASP A 519 -38.03 -58.25 -24.50
CA ASP A 519 -37.90 -58.93 -23.21
C ASP A 519 -36.46 -58.94 -22.70
N GLN A 520 -35.47 -59.21 -23.55
CA GLN A 520 -34.05 -59.03 -23.21
C GLN A 520 -33.74 -57.59 -22.78
N ILE A 521 -34.27 -56.60 -23.51
CA ILE A 521 -34.16 -55.18 -23.17
C ILE A 521 -34.88 -54.84 -21.85
N ILE A 522 -36.02 -55.47 -21.54
CA ILE A 522 -36.76 -55.28 -20.28
C ILE A 522 -35.99 -55.89 -19.11
N GLN A 523 -35.46 -57.10 -19.24
CA GLN A 523 -34.62 -57.74 -18.22
C GLN A 523 -33.35 -56.92 -17.96
N GLY A 524 -32.64 -56.51 -19.02
CA GLY A 524 -31.46 -55.65 -18.92
C GLY A 524 -31.75 -54.26 -18.34
N LYS A 525 -32.96 -53.70 -18.56
CA LYS A 525 -33.43 -52.47 -17.90
C LYS A 525 -33.74 -52.70 -16.42
N ARG A 526 -34.37 -53.83 -16.06
CA ARG A 526 -34.68 -54.19 -14.66
C ARG A 526 -33.40 -54.35 -13.84
N ALA A 527 -32.43 -55.14 -14.30
CA ALA A 527 -31.13 -55.32 -13.62
C ALA A 527 -30.43 -53.97 -13.40
N LYS A 528 -30.28 -53.16 -14.45
CA LYS A 528 -29.67 -51.81 -14.36
C LYS A 528 -30.44 -50.86 -13.44
N SER A 529 -31.77 -51.00 -13.34
CA SER A 529 -32.56 -50.20 -12.39
C SER A 529 -32.34 -50.63 -10.93
N GLN A 530 -32.14 -51.92 -10.67
CA GLN A 530 -31.80 -52.45 -9.34
C GLN A 530 -30.38 -52.06 -8.92
N GLU A 531 -29.39 -52.13 -9.82
CA GLU A 531 -28.03 -51.60 -9.60
C GLU A 531 -28.05 -50.11 -9.22
N LEU A 532 -28.86 -49.31 -9.93
CA LEU A 532 -29.02 -47.88 -9.65
C LEU A 532 -29.78 -47.61 -8.33
N GLN A 533 -30.71 -48.48 -7.92
CA GLN A 533 -31.37 -48.40 -6.61
C GLN A 533 -30.39 -48.72 -5.48
N ASN A 534 -29.68 -49.84 -5.57
CA ASN A 534 -28.69 -50.27 -4.56
C ASN A 534 -27.59 -49.21 -4.37
N THR A 535 -27.10 -48.61 -5.46
CA THR A 535 -26.10 -47.54 -5.40
C THR A 535 -26.68 -46.22 -4.87
N LEU A 536 -27.94 -45.88 -5.17
CA LEU A 536 -28.64 -44.75 -4.54
C LEU A 536 -28.80 -44.91 -3.03
N GLU A 537 -29.12 -46.11 -2.55
CA GLU A 537 -29.25 -46.42 -1.13
C GLU A 537 -27.92 -46.25 -0.40
N GLN A 538 -26.84 -46.83 -0.93
CA GLN A 538 -25.47 -46.64 -0.42
C GLN A 538 -25.07 -45.15 -0.39
N ILE A 539 -25.34 -44.40 -1.47
CA ILE A 539 -25.14 -42.95 -1.55
C ILE A 539 -25.93 -42.23 -0.45
N SER A 540 -27.18 -42.61 -0.19
CA SER A 540 -28.00 -41.99 0.85
C SER A 540 -27.43 -42.19 2.26
N LEU A 541 -26.93 -43.40 2.55
CA LEU A 541 -26.27 -43.74 3.81
C LEU A 541 -24.98 -42.93 4.00
N CYS A 542 -24.10 -42.91 2.99
CA CYS A 542 -22.85 -42.13 3.00
C CYS A 542 -23.12 -40.63 3.17
N ARG A 543 -24.08 -40.05 2.44
CA ARG A 543 -24.51 -38.65 2.60
C ARG A 543 -25.02 -38.38 4.02
N SER A 544 -25.80 -39.28 4.62
CA SER A 544 -26.34 -39.10 5.97
C SER A 544 -25.22 -39.11 7.03
N ALA A 545 -24.24 -40.01 6.92
CA ALA A 545 -23.09 -40.10 7.81
C ALA A 545 -22.16 -38.88 7.67
N MET A 546 -21.87 -38.47 6.42
CA MET A 546 -21.11 -37.24 6.16
C MET A 546 -21.83 -36.01 6.69
N GLY A 547 -23.16 -35.91 6.50
CA GLY A 547 -23.99 -34.82 7.01
C GLY A 547 -23.95 -34.71 8.53
N ARG A 548 -24.11 -35.82 9.25
CA ARG A 548 -23.97 -35.89 10.72
C ARG A 548 -22.57 -35.44 11.18
N SER A 549 -21.50 -35.96 10.56
CA SER A 549 -20.13 -35.56 10.91
C SER A 549 -19.83 -34.08 10.56
N ALA A 550 -20.44 -33.54 9.50
CA ALA A 550 -20.33 -32.13 9.14
C ALA A 550 -21.08 -31.22 10.12
N ALA A 551 -22.27 -31.61 10.58
CA ALA A 551 -23.01 -30.89 11.60
C ALA A 551 -22.20 -30.77 12.90
N LEU A 552 -21.67 -31.90 13.42
CA LEU A 552 -20.82 -31.91 14.62
C LEU A 552 -19.56 -31.05 14.47
N ARG A 553 -18.87 -31.11 13.31
CA ARG A 553 -17.73 -30.21 13.02
C ARG A 553 -18.13 -28.73 12.96
N CYS A 554 -19.32 -28.41 12.44
CA CYS A 554 -19.85 -27.06 12.42
C CYS A 554 -20.25 -26.57 13.82
N GLU A 555 -20.75 -27.44 14.69
CA GLU A 555 -21.09 -27.10 16.08
C GLU A 555 -19.85 -26.91 16.94
N ALA A 556 -18.85 -27.78 16.83
CA ALA A 556 -17.54 -27.58 17.46
C ALA A 556 -16.88 -26.25 17.04
N ARG A 557 -16.96 -25.91 15.74
CA ARG A 557 -16.49 -24.60 15.23
C ARG A 557 -17.30 -23.43 15.79
N LYS A 558 -18.63 -23.54 15.92
CA LYS A 558 -19.48 -22.51 16.55
C LYS A 558 -19.19 -22.35 18.04
N ALA A 559 -18.89 -23.43 18.75
CA ALA A 559 -18.51 -23.41 20.16
C ALA A 559 -17.15 -22.71 20.35
N ALA A 560 -16.12 -23.08 19.58
CA ALA A 560 -14.83 -22.41 19.60
C ALA A 560 -14.93 -20.92 19.23
N ALA A 561 -15.70 -20.58 18.19
CA ALA A 561 -15.91 -19.21 17.73
C ALA A 561 -16.73 -18.33 18.70
N ARG A 562 -17.35 -18.90 19.75
CA ARG A 562 -18.00 -18.13 20.81
C ARG A 562 -17.03 -17.55 21.84
N GLY A 563 -15.74 -17.94 21.79
CA GLY A 563 -14.62 -17.22 22.40
C GLY A 563 -14.78 -16.86 23.87
N ALA A 564 -14.30 -17.72 24.77
CA ALA A 564 -14.05 -17.32 26.15
C ALA A 564 -13.09 -16.11 26.18
N PRO A 565 -13.25 -15.16 27.13
CA PRO A 565 -12.26 -14.09 27.32
C PRO A 565 -10.88 -14.70 27.63
N SER A 566 -9.79 -14.02 27.21
CA SER A 566 -8.43 -14.45 27.55
C SER A 566 -8.30 -14.60 29.07
N GLN A 567 -7.91 -15.80 29.48
CA GLN A 567 -7.71 -16.18 30.89
C GLN A 567 -6.24 -15.99 31.30
N ASP A 568 -5.39 -15.47 30.41
CA ASP A 568 -3.97 -15.28 30.65
C ASP A 568 -3.72 -14.27 31.77
N GLU A 569 -3.12 -14.72 32.87
CA GLU A 569 -2.79 -13.89 34.03
C GLU A 569 -2.00 -12.64 33.62
N ARG A 570 -1.04 -12.79 32.70
CA ARG A 570 -0.25 -11.71 32.07
C ARG A 570 -1.13 -10.62 31.43
N VAL A 571 -2.21 -11.03 30.75
CA VAL A 571 -3.15 -10.13 30.08
C VAL A 571 -4.05 -9.42 31.10
N LEU A 572 -4.48 -10.13 32.15
CA LEU A 572 -5.28 -9.58 33.25
C LEU A 572 -4.48 -8.57 34.10
N GLU A 573 -3.24 -8.89 34.48
CA GLU A 573 -2.32 -7.96 35.15
C GLU A 573 -2.15 -6.64 34.39
N LEU A 574 -1.89 -6.73 33.08
CA LEU A 574 -1.72 -5.54 32.23
C LEU A 574 -3.02 -4.72 32.15
N GLN A 575 -4.19 -5.36 32.15
CA GLN A 575 -5.48 -4.65 32.23
C GLN A 575 -5.66 -3.93 33.57
N LEU A 576 -5.28 -4.54 34.69
CA LEU A 576 -5.34 -3.92 36.02
C LEU A 576 -4.40 -2.70 36.10
N ARG A 577 -3.13 -2.84 35.71
CA ARG A 577 -2.16 -1.73 35.70
C ARG A 577 -2.62 -0.56 34.81
N ILE A 578 -3.26 -0.83 33.67
CA ILE A 578 -3.86 0.22 32.82
C ILE A 578 -5.01 0.94 33.55
N GLN A 579 -5.86 0.21 34.27
CA GLN A 579 -6.95 0.81 35.05
C GLN A 579 -6.41 1.68 36.20
N GLU A 580 -5.35 1.24 36.88
CA GLU A 580 -4.65 2.01 37.91
C GLU A 580 -4.07 3.32 37.34
N LYS A 581 -3.31 3.27 36.23
CA LYS A 581 -2.72 4.47 35.63
C LYS A 581 -3.77 5.40 35.03
N ALA A 582 -4.85 4.88 34.45
CA ALA A 582 -5.99 5.69 34.04
C ALA A 582 -6.70 6.35 35.25
N ALA A 583 -6.74 5.69 36.42
CA ALA A 583 -7.28 6.26 37.66
C ALA A 583 -6.36 7.32 38.27
N GLU A 584 -5.03 7.10 38.28
CA GLU A 584 -4.03 8.12 38.64
C GLU A 584 -4.19 9.37 37.77
N ARG A 585 -4.34 9.20 36.44
CA ARG A 585 -4.52 10.32 35.50
C ARG A 585 -5.83 11.08 35.77
N ARG A 586 -6.92 10.38 36.09
CA ARG A 586 -8.21 11.02 36.46
C ARG A 586 -8.07 11.82 37.76
N ARG A 587 -7.36 11.29 38.77
CA ARG A 587 -7.07 12.00 40.03
C ARG A 587 -6.24 13.25 39.81
N GLN A 588 -5.14 13.17 39.05
CA GLN A 588 -4.29 14.32 38.74
C GLN A 588 -5.02 15.39 37.90
N ALA A 589 -5.82 14.97 36.92
CA ALA A 589 -6.67 15.88 36.15
C ALA A 589 -7.72 16.60 37.01
N ALA A 590 -8.32 15.92 38.00
CA ALA A 590 -9.26 16.54 38.93
C ALA A 590 -8.59 17.60 39.81
N LEU A 591 -7.40 17.34 40.36
CA LEU A 591 -6.63 18.33 41.15
C LEU A 591 -6.28 19.58 40.34
N LEU A 592 -5.93 19.41 39.06
CA LEU A 592 -5.71 20.52 38.12
C LEU A 592 -7.00 21.28 37.76
N HIS A 593 -8.17 20.67 37.92
CA HIS A 593 -9.46 21.30 37.66
C HIS A 593 -10.04 22.06 38.86
N VAL A 594 -9.79 21.57 40.09
CA VAL A 594 -10.24 22.21 41.34
C VAL A 594 -9.38 23.43 41.70
N SER A 595 -8.09 23.42 41.35
CA SER A 595 -7.18 24.57 41.57
C SER A 595 -7.44 25.78 40.66
N ALA A 596 -8.39 25.68 39.73
CA ALA A 596 -8.89 26.82 38.95
C ALA A 596 -10.25 27.29 39.52
N PRO A 597 -10.29 28.28 40.44
CA PRO A 597 -11.53 29.04 40.62
C PRO A 597 -11.95 29.59 39.25
N ARG A 598 -13.26 29.70 39.00
CA ARG A 598 -13.75 30.38 37.80
C ARG A 598 -13.31 31.85 37.85
N ALA A 599 -12.15 32.14 37.27
CA ALA A 599 -11.71 33.50 37.04
C ALA A 599 -12.83 34.20 36.27
N ALA A 600 -13.44 35.20 36.90
CA ALA A 600 -14.42 36.04 36.24
C ALA A 600 -13.75 36.56 34.96
N ARG A 601 -14.32 36.23 33.79
CA ARG A 601 -13.68 36.51 32.49
C ARG A 601 -13.16 37.94 32.52
N PRO A 602 -11.86 38.19 32.27
CA PRO A 602 -11.34 39.55 32.27
C PRO A 602 -12.20 40.36 31.30
N LYS A 603 -12.65 41.54 31.73
CA LYS A 603 -13.50 42.42 30.91
C LYS A 603 -12.84 42.55 29.53
N PRO A 604 -13.58 42.40 28.42
CA PRO A 604 -12.98 42.23 27.10
C PRO A 604 -11.92 43.30 26.85
N GLN A 605 -10.72 42.93 26.38
CA GLN A 605 -9.64 43.90 26.12
C GLN A 605 -10.11 45.04 25.22
N ALA A 606 -11.04 44.75 24.30
CA ALA A 606 -11.80 45.70 23.51
C ALA A 606 -12.41 46.89 24.29
N GLN A 607 -12.73 46.78 25.59
CA GLN A 607 -13.18 47.92 26.41
C GLN A 607 -12.03 48.86 26.80
N LEU A 608 -10.87 48.31 27.18
CA LEU A 608 -9.66 49.09 27.50
C LEU A 608 -9.04 49.67 26.22
N GLU A 609 -9.05 48.89 25.13
CA GLU A 609 -8.64 49.33 23.80
C GLU A 609 -9.57 50.42 23.28
N ALA A 610 -10.89 50.30 23.42
CA ALA A 610 -11.83 51.36 23.03
C ALA A 610 -11.64 52.64 23.86
N GLN A 611 -11.32 52.54 25.16
CA GLN A 611 -10.95 53.70 25.97
C GLN A 611 -9.66 54.35 25.45
N HIS A 612 -8.63 53.56 25.15
CA HIS A 612 -7.37 54.05 24.59
C HIS A 612 -7.56 54.72 23.21
N TRP A 613 -8.37 54.14 22.33
CA TRP A 613 -8.73 54.75 21.05
C TRP A 613 -9.51 56.05 21.23
N GLN A 614 -10.47 56.12 22.16
CA GLN A 614 -11.17 57.37 22.48
C GLN A 614 -10.23 58.45 23.06
N GLU A 615 -9.22 58.08 23.84
CA GLU A 615 -8.20 59.03 24.31
C GLU A 615 -7.31 59.54 23.16
N LEU A 616 -6.90 58.66 22.25
CA LEU A 616 -6.18 59.03 21.03
C LEU A 616 -7.02 59.96 20.14
N GLU A 617 -8.32 59.68 19.95
CA GLU A 617 -9.25 60.56 19.23
C GLU A 617 -9.42 61.91 19.93
N ARG A 618 -9.65 61.94 21.25
CA ARG A 618 -9.71 63.17 22.04
C ARG A 618 -8.38 63.94 22.03
N SER A 619 -7.25 63.28 21.80
CA SER A 619 -5.94 63.94 21.59
C SER A 619 -5.84 64.55 20.18
N ARG A 620 -6.32 63.85 19.14
CA ARG A 620 -6.40 64.36 17.76
C ARG A 620 -7.35 65.57 17.68
N GLN A 621 -8.53 65.48 18.30
CA GLN A 621 -9.51 66.56 18.38
C GLN A 621 -8.96 67.78 19.11
N ARG A 622 -8.28 67.60 20.27
CA ARG A 622 -7.62 68.71 20.97
C ARG A 622 -6.52 69.37 20.13
N ARG A 623 -5.73 68.59 19.38
CA ARG A 623 -4.76 69.15 18.41
C ARG A 623 -5.46 69.88 17.25
N GLN A 624 -6.56 69.35 16.71
CA GLN A 624 -7.36 69.99 15.65
C GLN A 624 -8.04 71.29 16.12
N SER A 625 -8.48 71.35 17.38
CA SER A 625 -9.06 72.56 17.98
C SER A 625 -8.00 73.62 18.27
N ALA A 626 -6.79 73.20 18.68
CA ALA A 626 -5.64 74.09 18.81
C ALA A 626 -5.21 74.66 17.45
N LEU A 627 -5.14 73.81 16.41
CA LEU A 627 -4.96 74.24 15.02
C LEU A 627 -6.03 75.28 14.64
N GLN A 628 -7.33 74.95 14.81
CA GLN A 628 -8.43 75.84 14.43
C GLN A 628 -8.44 77.19 15.17
N ARG A 629 -7.94 77.28 16.42
CA ARG A 629 -7.77 78.58 17.09
C ARG A 629 -6.61 79.40 16.52
N GLY A 630 -5.49 78.77 16.15
CA GLY A 630 -4.30 79.45 15.61
C GLY A 630 -4.38 79.91 14.14
N GLY A 631 -5.57 80.02 13.56
CA GLY A 631 -5.76 80.49 12.18
C GLY A 631 -7.02 81.35 11.99
N SER A 632 -7.55 81.92 13.08
CA SER A 632 -8.73 82.81 13.06
C SER A 632 -8.38 84.24 13.52
N ALA A 633 -7.09 84.61 13.50
CA ALA A 633 -6.54 85.79 14.15
C ALA A 633 -5.93 86.84 13.18
N CYS A 634 -6.09 86.66 11.87
CA CYS A 634 -5.59 87.59 10.85
C CYS A 634 -6.76 88.29 10.17
N GLY A 635 -6.85 89.62 10.31
CA GLY A 635 -7.80 90.46 9.58
C GLY A 635 -7.33 90.79 8.15
N PRO A 636 -8.20 91.33 7.28
CA PRO A 636 -7.82 91.66 5.90
C PRO A 636 -6.97 92.94 5.83
N ALA A 637 -5.77 92.84 5.26
CA ALA A 637 -4.95 93.99 4.87
C ALA A 637 -5.29 94.45 3.44
N HIS A 638 -5.23 95.76 3.18
CA HIS A 638 -5.62 96.37 1.90
C HIS A 638 -4.63 96.07 0.77
N ARG A 639 -5.14 95.97 -0.47
CA ARG A 639 -4.34 96.23 -1.66
C ARG A 639 -4.05 97.72 -1.78
N LEU A 640 -2.84 98.05 -2.19
CA LEU A 640 -2.51 99.28 -2.91
C LEU A 640 -1.72 98.90 -4.16
N GLU A 641 -1.95 99.62 -5.25
CA GLU A 641 -1.31 99.45 -6.56
C GLU A 641 -0.37 100.63 -6.82
N ALA A 642 0.84 100.40 -7.33
CA ALA A 642 1.61 101.36 -8.12
C ALA A 642 2.86 100.71 -8.74
N ALA A 643 3.13 101.07 -10.01
CA ALA A 643 4.39 100.89 -10.76
C ALA A 643 5.01 99.48 -10.78
#